data_AF-A0A9Q8QT04-F1
#
_entry.id   AF-A0A9Q8QT04-F1
#
_cell.length_a   1.000
_cell.length_b   1.000
_cell.length_c   1.000
_cell.angle_alpha   90.00
_cell.angle_beta   90.00
_cell.angle_gamma   90.00
#
_symmetry.space_group_name_H-M   'P 1'
#
loop_
_entity.id
_entity.type
_entity.pdbx_description
1 polymer ?
#
loop_
_entity_poly.entity_id
_entity_poly.type
_entity_poly.pdbx_seq_one_letter_code
_entity_poly.pdbx_strand_id
1 'polypeptide(L)'
;MAPATAMDQMVHRLLNKPLKPKASKKKRDKLVPCTDTKTLLEFIHDGKHKEFRAAPDFASINNEDRLRLAEAIVARYQSCDPEDIDEDSDDSDDDGSGQETGMPTPPPSPPYQTREQWLEWLLEALSPDPRAGRNLAEELIKRMGIHESRQGPPEKHVHDQEVSHFYILQYVVENSHNLCYDQDEMKQTLFHIAAIHGAKTAIRVCLSVVSGCCDKPREHEPGCETVRRFLTTPDKGGFSPLGHAIARSKTPTVFTMMQLLGNTESDELRKFLREAITSTSGSNVDIIRELLTVRPLGDKRQYQKNIVEQEILQLAVIHFNPRVFEFLLAAGSAVLAGPDCSLVHYAVHMGRPEAAKYLLAKFPDLATRFHLHPDHVPAPSPSTAMSQSKVPMLAQGAGTASEVDEEKFSVLALYNGEDDELRDLIFETLMRKLPISEIREHLGGRTWTGKEISLDVTILAYDPHSLLAFLNSVRSDLSRLEDCARRQIAREAEETDEEPLQNIRLADMPIESLPYLDNNGIEFEPILKYVNIPFFTGRLGEKRTEAVSILQWLKIYKRVKRVFEITVDDCRYCPSTEEDIEMALQDLGVEHLDWRRTDLSIASIARVAKDLKTLHLYSSGSLAAIDHWLGPQGINSLKLERLYIHIIQASTPLMTPSVTGYDN
;
A
#
# COMPACT_ATOMS: atom_id res chain seq x y z
N MET A 1 -48.23 -15.92 -43.97
CA MET A 1 -49.68 -15.63 -43.95
C MET A 1 -49.93 -14.45 -43.03
N ALA A 2 -50.05 -13.24 -43.60
CA ALA A 2 -50.95 -12.20 -43.08
C ALA A 2 -52.40 -12.58 -43.51
N PRO A 3 -53.51 -11.91 -43.08
CA PRO A 3 -53.74 -10.45 -43.09
C PRO A 3 -54.37 -9.89 -41.77
N ALA A 4 -54.18 -8.63 -41.40
CA ALA A 4 -54.93 -7.40 -41.77
C ALA A 4 -56.44 -7.43 -41.45
N THR A 5 -57.00 -6.39 -40.81
CA THR A 5 -57.91 -5.41 -41.44
C THR A 5 -58.19 -4.22 -40.50
N ALA A 6 -58.21 -3.03 -41.09
CA ALA A 6 -58.55 -1.73 -40.53
C ALA A 6 -60.07 -1.45 -40.58
N MET A 7 -60.46 -0.25 -40.12
CA MET A 7 -61.70 0.47 -40.45
C MET A 7 -63.01 -0.18 -40.01
N ASP A 8 -63.60 0.36 -38.93
CA ASP A 8 -64.97 0.83 -39.07
C ASP A 8 -65.37 1.94 -38.08
N GLN A 9 -66.21 2.84 -38.60
CA GLN A 9 -67.14 3.72 -37.87
C GLN A 9 -66.69 5.12 -37.46
N MET A 10 -66.28 5.82 -38.51
CA MET A 10 -66.61 7.21 -38.81
C MET A 10 -68.13 7.39 -39.10
N VAL A 11 -69.04 7.23 -38.14
CA VAL A 11 -70.45 7.72 -38.26
C VAL A 11 -71.05 8.02 -36.88
N HIS A 12 -70.78 9.21 -36.31
CA HIS A 12 -71.70 9.83 -35.33
C HIS A 12 -71.45 11.35 -35.10
N ARG A 13 -71.11 12.10 -36.17
CA ARG A 13 -70.98 13.56 -36.09
C ARG A 13 -71.69 14.28 -37.23
N LEU A 14 -73.02 14.22 -37.25
CA LEU A 14 -73.86 15.27 -37.82
C LEU A 14 -75.19 15.30 -37.05
N LEU A 15 -75.69 16.51 -36.76
CA LEU A 15 -76.92 16.87 -36.05
C LEU A 15 -76.80 17.07 -34.53
N ASN A 16 -76.27 18.23 -34.15
CA ASN A 16 -77.01 19.19 -33.32
C ASN A 16 -76.21 20.49 -33.17
N LYS A 17 -76.60 21.51 -33.96
CA LYS A 17 -76.30 22.92 -33.67
C LYS A 17 -77.41 23.45 -32.77
N PRO A 18 -77.07 24.18 -31.69
CA PRO A 18 -77.85 25.32 -31.29
C PRO A 18 -77.05 26.63 -31.43
N LEU A 19 -77.82 27.69 -31.59
CA LEU A 19 -77.44 29.03 -31.99
C LEU A 19 -76.56 29.77 -30.98
N LYS A 20 -75.69 30.63 -31.53
CA LYS A 20 -74.91 31.65 -30.83
C LYS A 20 -75.83 32.67 -30.14
N PRO A 21 -75.38 33.23 -29.00
CA PRO A 21 -75.52 34.65 -28.73
C PRO A 21 -74.17 35.36 -28.89
N LYS A 22 -74.19 36.46 -29.64
CA LYS A 22 -73.06 37.40 -29.77
C LYS A 22 -72.96 38.19 -28.46
N ALA A 23 -71.82 38.10 -27.77
CA ALA A 23 -71.42 39.06 -26.74
C ALA A 23 -70.01 39.57 -27.04
N SER A 24 -69.85 40.87 -26.82
CA SER A 24 -68.75 41.75 -27.21
C SER A 24 -67.36 41.31 -26.75
N LYS A 25 -66.43 41.23 -27.71
CA LYS A 25 -64.99 41.09 -27.49
C LYS A 25 -64.44 42.33 -26.76
N LYS A 26 -63.96 42.15 -25.53
CA LYS A 26 -62.81 42.91 -25.01
C LYS A 26 -61.57 42.05 -25.30
N LYS A 27 -60.69 42.55 -26.18
CA LYS A 27 -59.42 41.91 -26.57
C LYS A 27 -58.54 41.86 -25.31
N ARG A 28 -58.55 40.74 -24.58
CA ARG A 28 -57.44 40.38 -23.68
C ARG A 28 -56.38 39.77 -24.58
N ASP A 29 -55.21 40.40 -24.65
CA ASP A 29 -54.06 39.83 -25.33
C ASP A 29 -53.81 38.43 -24.74
N LYS A 30 -53.89 37.41 -25.60
CA LYS A 30 -53.51 36.06 -25.21
C LYS A 30 -51.99 36.09 -25.03
N LEU A 31 -51.55 36.10 -23.78
CA LEU A 31 -50.15 35.84 -23.46
C LEU A 31 -49.74 34.54 -24.17
N VAL A 32 -48.71 34.63 -24.98
CA VAL A 32 -48.08 33.46 -25.60
C VAL A 32 -47.52 32.63 -24.45
N PRO A 33 -47.87 31.33 -24.34
CA PRO A 33 -47.25 30.44 -23.36
C PRO A 33 -45.76 30.34 -23.71
N CYS A 34 -44.93 31.09 -22.99
CA CYS A 34 -43.49 31.11 -23.18
C CYS A 34 -42.86 30.16 -22.17
N THR A 35 -42.21 29.11 -22.67
CA THR A 35 -41.58 28.07 -21.84
C THR A 35 -40.07 28.00 -22.03
N ASP A 36 -39.49 28.88 -22.85
CA ASP A 36 -38.05 28.88 -23.09
C ASP A 36 -37.29 29.54 -21.94
N THR A 37 -36.21 28.88 -21.50
CA THR A 37 -35.33 29.30 -20.41
C THR A 37 -34.85 30.74 -20.59
N LYS A 38 -34.62 31.18 -21.83
CA LYS A 38 -34.18 32.53 -22.14
C LYS A 38 -35.22 33.58 -21.72
N THR A 39 -36.49 33.38 -22.07
CA THR A 39 -37.56 34.30 -21.64
C THR A 39 -37.72 34.34 -20.13
N LEU A 40 -37.57 33.20 -19.45
CA LEU A 40 -37.63 33.15 -17.98
C LEU A 40 -36.46 33.90 -17.32
N LEU A 41 -35.25 33.82 -17.90
CA LEU A 41 -34.10 34.62 -17.48
C LEU A 41 -34.35 36.13 -17.70
N GLU A 42 -34.97 36.51 -18.83
CA GLU A 42 -35.37 37.89 -19.09
C GLU A 42 -36.39 38.38 -18.04
N PHE A 43 -37.32 37.53 -17.60
CA PHE A 43 -38.26 37.89 -16.54
C PHE A 43 -37.57 38.12 -15.18
N ILE A 44 -36.60 37.28 -14.82
CA ILE A 44 -35.81 37.43 -13.59
C ILE A 44 -35.00 38.74 -13.64
N HIS A 45 -34.36 39.01 -14.78
CA HIS A 45 -33.54 40.21 -15.00
C HIS A 45 -34.37 41.49 -14.92
N ASP A 46 -35.56 41.49 -15.53
CA ASP A 46 -36.49 42.62 -15.60
C ASP A 46 -37.37 42.77 -14.33
N GLY A 47 -37.28 41.85 -13.36
CA GLY A 47 -38.13 41.87 -12.16
C GLY A 47 -39.61 41.54 -12.41
N LYS A 48 -39.92 40.89 -13.54
CA LYS A 48 -41.28 40.56 -14.00
C LYS A 48 -41.84 39.29 -13.31
N HIS A 49 -42.02 39.37 -11.99
CA HIS A 49 -42.43 38.22 -11.18
C HIS A 49 -43.84 37.67 -11.52
N LYS A 50 -44.77 38.52 -11.94
CA LYS A 50 -46.14 38.09 -12.30
C LYS A 50 -46.13 37.24 -13.55
N GLU A 51 -45.31 37.63 -14.52
CA GLU A 51 -45.09 36.94 -15.78
C GLU A 51 -44.32 35.63 -15.55
N PHE A 52 -43.31 35.65 -14.69
CA PHE A 52 -42.57 34.45 -14.27
C PHE A 52 -43.51 33.42 -13.62
N ARG A 53 -44.36 33.83 -12.68
CA ARG A 53 -45.32 32.94 -12.02
C ARG A 53 -46.44 32.47 -12.96
N ALA A 54 -46.80 33.28 -13.95
CA ALA A 54 -47.83 32.94 -14.94
C ALA A 54 -47.30 32.08 -16.10
N ALA A 55 -45.98 31.85 -16.18
CA ALA A 55 -45.38 31.03 -17.23
C ALA A 55 -45.88 29.58 -17.11
N PRO A 56 -46.54 29.05 -18.15
CA PRO A 56 -47.06 27.69 -18.11
C PRO A 56 -45.93 26.67 -18.29
N ASP A 57 -46.03 25.54 -17.60
CA ASP A 57 -45.28 24.30 -17.87
C ASP A 57 -43.76 24.31 -17.59
N PHE A 58 -43.37 24.66 -16.35
CA PHE A 58 -42.01 24.45 -15.84
C PHE A 58 -41.55 22.98 -15.83
N ALA A 59 -42.49 22.03 -15.92
CA ALA A 59 -42.17 20.61 -16.00
C ALA A 59 -41.37 20.25 -17.26
N SER A 60 -41.54 21.02 -18.35
CA SER A 60 -40.82 20.83 -19.62
C SER A 60 -39.36 21.30 -19.60
N ILE A 61 -38.96 22.09 -18.60
CA ILE A 61 -37.60 22.63 -18.46
C ILE A 61 -36.67 21.54 -17.91
N ASN A 62 -35.54 21.31 -18.56
CA ASN A 62 -34.53 20.35 -18.10
C ASN A 62 -33.82 20.84 -16.82
N ASN A 63 -33.14 19.94 -16.11
CA ASN A 63 -32.51 20.27 -14.81
C ASN A 63 -31.40 21.33 -14.91
N GLU A 64 -30.65 21.35 -16.01
CA GLU A 64 -29.59 22.34 -16.26
C GLU A 64 -30.18 23.75 -16.37
N ASP A 65 -31.29 23.89 -17.08
CA ASP A 65 -31.97 25.16 -17.25
C ASP A 65 -32.65 25.62 -15.95
N ARG A 66 -33.18 24.69 -15.14
CA ARG A 66 -33.67 25.00 -13.79
C ARG A 66 -32.55 25.56 -12.90
N LEU A 67 -31.37 24.95 -12.95
CA LEU A 67 -30.20 25.42 -12.23
C LEU A 67 -29.78 26.83 -12.70
N ARG A 68 -29.73 27.08 -14.01
CA ARG A 68 -29.40 28.41 -14.56
C ARG A 68 -30.39 29.48 -14.11
N LEU A 69 -31.67 29.15 -14.01
CA LEU A 69 -32.68 30.07 -13.48
C LEU A 69 -32.42 30.38 -12.00
N ALA A 70 -32.12 29.37 -11.19
CA ALA A 70 -31.79 29.56 -9.78
C ALA A 70 -30.51 30.40 -9.58
N GLU A 71 -29.46 30.12 -10.36
CA GLU A 71 -28.21 30.90 -10.38
C GLU A 71 -28.46 32.36 -10.75
N ALA A 72 -29.29 32.61 -11.78
CA ALA A 72 -29.65 33.96 -12.19
C ALA A 72 -30.42 34.73 -11.11
N ILE A 73 -31.29 34.05 -10.36
CA ILE A 73 -32.00 34.64 -9.22
C ILE A 73 -30.99 35.08 -8.15
N VAL A 74 -30.08 34.19 -7.72
CA VAL A 74 -29.12 34.51 -6.66
C VAL A 74 -28.11 35.58 -7.09
N ALA A 75 -27.66 35.56 -8.35
CA ALA A 75 -26.75 36.57 -8.88
C ALA A 75 -27.40 37.96 -8.98
N ARG A 76 -28.69 38.03 -9.31
CA ARG A 76 -29.41 39.30 -9.52
C ARG A 76 -29.83 39.96 -8.21
N TYR A 77 -30.20 39.15 -7.21
CA TYR A 77 -30.74 39.58 -5.93
C TYR A 77 -29.74 39.19 -4.82
N GLN A 78 -28.65 39.95 -4.70
CA GLN A 78 -27.72 39.82 -3.58
C GLN A 78 -28.48 40.04 -2.26
N SER A 79 -28.13 39.30 -1.21
CA SER A 79 -28.68 39.56 0.13
C SER A 79 -28.28 40.97 0.52
N CYS A 80 -29.26 41.87 0.63
CA CYS A 80 -29.07 43.07 1.43
C CYS A 80 -29.06 42.58 2.88
N ASP A 81 -27.87 42.32 3.44
CA ASP A 81 -27.77 42.15 4.88
C ASP A 81 -28.24 43.48 5.51
N PRO A 82 -29.29 43.47 6.35
CA PRO A 82 -29.82 44.70 6.93
C PRO A 82 -28.80 45.48 7.77
N GLU A 83 -27.70 44.83 8.16
CA GLU A 83 -26.65 45.37 9.04
C GLU A 83 -25.61 46.25 8.31
N ASP A 84 -25.58 46.27 6.96
CA ASP A 84 -24.72 47.18 6.18
C ASP A 84 -25.40 48.53 5.89
N ILE A 85 -26.58 48.78 6.47
CA ILE A 85 -27.16 50.13 6.49
C ILE A 85 -26.54 50.85 7.68
N ASP A 86 -25.45 51.58 7.43
CA ASP A 86 -24.75 52.42 8.39
C ASP A 86 -25.76 53.21 9.28
N GLU A 87 -26.00 52.74 10.50
CA GLU A 87 -26.68 53.51 11.56
C GLU A 87 -25.75 54.58 12.18
N ASP A 88 -24.56 54.80 11.60
CA ASP A 88 -23.62 55.84 12.00
C ASP A 88 -23.84 57.15 11.21
N SER A 89 -24.94 57.85 11.49
CA SER A 89 -25.05 59.28 11.19
C SER A 89 -25.89 60.04 12.22
N ASP A 90 -25.52 59.90 13.49
CA ASP A 90 -25.98 60.80 14.55
C ASP A 90 -24.77 61.18 15.42
N ASP A 91 -23.99 62.15 14.95
CA ASP A 91 -23.17 63.05 15.77
C ASP A 91 -22.45 64.07 14.87
N SER A 92 -23.07 65.24 14.67
CA SER A 92 -22.36 66.53 14.61
C SER A 92 -23.34 67.70 14.62
N ASP A 93 -23.39 68.38 15.76
CA ASP A 93 -23.70 69.79 15.86
C ASP A 93 -22.71 70.58 14.97
N ASP A 94 -23.17 71.31 13.95
CA ASP A 94 -22.56 72.60 13.59
C ASP A 94 -23.47 73.47 12.70
N ASP A 95 -23.37 74.76 12.97
CA ASP A 95 -24.12 75.88 12.43
C ASP A 95 -23.92 76.11 10.91
N GLY A 96 -24.94 76.68 10.26
CA GLY A 96 -24.67 77.67 9.21
C GLY A 96 -25.37 77.49 7.86
N SER A 97 -26.45 78.25 7.69
CA SER A 97 -26.85 78.95 6.46
C SER A 97 -26.92 78.18 5.13
N GLY A 98 -28.17 77.86 4.74
CA GLY A 98 -28.76 78.38 3.50
C GLY A 98 -28.27 77.83 2.15
N GLN A 99 -29.02 76.87 1.61
CA GLN A 99 -29.71 77.00 0.31
C GLN A 99 -30.55 75.74 0.06
N GLU A 100 -31.88 75.88 0.12
CA GLU A 100 -32.81 74.86 -0.33
C GLU A 100 -32.72 74.72 -1.86
N THR A 101 -31.99 73.70 -2.32
CA THR A 101 -32.19 73.13 -3.66
C THR A 101 -32.92 71.82 -3.49
N GLY A 102 -34.24 71.84 -3.73
CA GLY A 102 -35.08 70.65 -3.79
C GLY A 102 -34.63 69.74 -4.93
N MET A 103 -33.83 68.72 -4.59
CA MET A 103 -33.61 67.57 -5.45
C MET A 103 -34.87 66.69 -5.39
N PRO A 104 -35.37 66.19 -6.52
CA PRO A 104 -36.52 65.29 -6.54
C PRO A 104 -36.16 64.03 -5.77
N THR A 105 -36.94 63.71 -4.75
CA THR A 105 -36.91 62.42 -4.07
C THR A 105 -36.97 61.33 -5.15
N PRO A 106 -36.01 60.37 -5.17
CA PRO A 106 -36.09 59.27 -6.10
C PRO A 106 -37.45 58.58 -5.93
N PRO A 107 -38.09 58.14 -7.03
CA PRO A 107 -39.35 57.42 -6.92
C PRO A 107 -39.17 56.25 -5.93
N PRO A 108 -40.14 55.98 -5.04
CA PRO A 108 -40.04 54.89 -4.08
C PRO A 108 -39.67 53.62 -4.85
N SER A 109 -38.52 53.05 -4.51
CA SER A 109 -38.07 51.78 -5.07
C SER A 109 -39.22 50.79 -5.01
N PRO A 110 -39.53 50.05 -6.09
CA PRO A 110 -40.57 49.04 -6.06
C PRO A 110 -40.31 48.08 -4.89
N PRO A 111 -41.37 47.51 -4.27
CA PRO A 111 -41.22 46.66 -3.08
C PRO A 111 -40.15 45.60 -3.38
N TYR A 112 -39.03 45.66 -2.65
CA TYR A 112 -37.87 44.82 -2.88
C TYR A 112 -38.31 43.36 -2.75
N GLN A 113 -38.50 42.67 -3.87
CA GLN A 113 -38.67 41.22 -3.83
C GLN A 113 -37.37 40.63 -3.30
N THR A 114 -37.46 39.82 -2.26
CA THR A 114 -36.27 39.18 -1.70
C THR A 114 -35.84 38.03 -2.60
N ARG A 115 -34.55 37.68 -2.52
CA ARG A 115 -33.99 36.48 -3.16
C ARG A 115 -34.81 35.22 -2.86
N GLU A 116 -35.25 35.09 -1.61
CA GLU A 116 -36.07 33.98 -1.11
C GLU A 116 -37.41 33.90 -1.83
N GLN A 117 -38.12 35.01 -2.02
CA GLN A 117 -39.41 35.02 -2.75
C GLN A 117 -39.29 34.51 -4.19
N TRP A 118 -38.20 34.88 -4.88
CA TRP A 118 -37.97 34.38 -6.25
C TRP A 118 -37.64 32.89 -6.27
N LEU A 119 -36.86 32.40 -5.31
CA LEU A 119 -36.59 30.97 -5.17
C LEU A 119 -37.84 30.20 -4.75
N GLU A 120 -38.70 30.77 -3.89
CA GLU A 120 -40.00 30.22 -3.53
C GLU A 120 -40.87 30.01 -4.76
N TRP A 121 -41.00 31.03 -5.62
CA TRP A 121 -41.77 30.92 -6.84
C TRP A 121 -41.19 29.90 -7.82
N LEU A 122 -39.87 29.80 -7.91
CA LEU A 122 -39.24 28.74 -8.70
C LEU A 122 -39.60 27.35 -8.13
N LEU A 123 -39.55 27.16 -6.81
CA LEU A 123 -39.92 25.89 -6.18
C LEU A 123 -41.43 25.58 -6.31
N GLU A 124 -42.31 26.55 -6.11
CA GLU A 124 -43.76 26.42 -6.33
C GLU A 124 -44.05 26.00 -7.77
N ALA A 125 -43.35 26.60 -8.73
CA ALA A 125 -43.50 26.29 -10.15
C ALA A 125 -43.02 24.87 -10.49
N LEU A 126 -42.03 24.36 -9.74
CA LEU A 126 -41.53 22.99 -9.85
C LEU A 126 -42.38 21.96 -9.08
N SER A 127 -43.20 22.40 -8.12
CA SER A 127 -44.02 21.54 -7.25
C SER A 127 -44.94 20.53 -7.94
N PRO A 128 -45.45 20.71 -9.18
CA PRO A 128 -46.24 19.68 -9.85
C PRO A 128 -45.49 18.35 -10.07
N ASP A 129 -44.15 18.39 -10.09
CA ASP A 129 -43.29 17.20 -10.16
C ASP A 129 -42.58 17.00 -8.82
N PRO A 130 -42.94 15.97 -8.01
CA PRO A 130 -42.32 15.74 -6.72
C PRO A 130 -40.81 15.42 -6.82
N ARG A 131 -40.30 15.05 -8.01
CA ARG A 131 -38.87 14.81 -8.24
C ARG A 131 -38.10 16.06 -8.64
N ALA A 132 -38.77 17.16 -8.99
CA ALA A 132 -38.11 18.34 -9.53
C ALA A 132 -37.15 19.01 -8.53
N GLY A 133 -37.58 19.16 -7.27
CA GLY A 133 -36.72 19.71 -6.21
C GLY A 133 -35.50 18.83 -5.94
N ARG A 134 -35.69 17.50 -5.94
CA ARG A 134 -34.60 16.53 -5.81
C ARG A 134 -33.62 16.63 -6.97
N ASN A 135 -34.10 16.59 -8.20
CA ASN A 135 -33.26 16.67 -9.40
C ASN A 135 -32.43 17.97 -9.43
N LEU A 136 -33.00 19.09 -8.99
CA LEU A 136 -32.28 20.36 -8.87
C LEU A 136 -31.18 20.27 -7.80
N ALA A 137 -31.49 19.70 -6.63
CA ALA A 137 -30.51 19.48 -5.57
C ALA A 137 -29.37 18.54 -6.03
N GLU A 138 -29.67 17.46 -6.74
CA GLU A 138 -28.66 16.53 -7.27
C GLU A 138 -27.71 17.19 -8.27
N GLU A 139 -28.23 18.02 -9.19
CA GLU A 139 -27.37 18.74 -10.14
C GLU A 139 -26.53 19.81 -9.44
N LEU A 140 -27.07 20.53 -8.45
CA LEU A 140 -26.31 21.46 -7.59
C LEU A 140 -25.15 20.75 -6.89
N ILE A 141 -25.44 19.62 -6.23
CA ILE A 141 -24.45 18.80 -5.52
C ILE A 141 -23.32 18.36 -6.45
N LYS A 142 -23.67 17.92 -7.66
CA LYS A 142 -22.71 17.51 -8.68
C LYS A 142 -21.82 18.67 -9.11
N ARG A 143 -22.37 19.88 -9.33
CA ARG A 143 -21.58 21.08 -9.63
C ARG A 143 -20.64 21.44 -8.49
N MET A 144 -21.15 21.48 -7.26
CA MET A 144 -20.35 21.76 -6.06
C MET A 144 -19.18 20.77 -5.93
N GLY A 145 -19.40 19.48 -6.18
CA GLY A 145 -18.33 18.47 -6.16
C GLY A 145 -17.27 18.66 -7.25
N ILE A 146 -17.66 19.15 -8.44
CA ILE A 146 -16.73 19.50 -9.51
C ILE A 146 -15.87 20.70 -9.10
N HIS A 147 -16.47 21.73 -8.50
CA HIS A 147 -15.75 22.92 -8.00
C HIS A 147 -14.76 22.55 -6.91
N GLU A 148 -15.19 21.80 -5.89
CA GLU A 148 -14.34 21.38 -4.78
C GLU A 148 -13.21 20.41 -5.18
N SER A 149 -13.37 19.68 -6.28
CA SER A 149 -12.34 18.78 -6.79
C SER A 149 -11.20 19.54 -7.50
N ARG A 150 -11.40 20.81 -7.88
CA ARG A 150 -10.35 21.64 -8.48
C ARG A 150 -9.39 22.07 -7.37
N GLN A 151 -8.29 21.33 -7.21
CA GLN A 151 -7.24 21.63 -6.24
C GLN A 151 -6.47 22.90 -6.65
N GLY A 152 -6.98 24.06 -6.26
CA GLY A 152 -6.32 25.36 -6.47
C GLY A 152 -6.96 26.44 -5.60
N PRO A 153 -6.26 27.55 -5.32
CA PRO A 153 -6.89 28.71 -4.70
C PRO A 153 -8.09 29.13 -5.58
N PRO A 154 -9.28 29.32 -5.00
CA PRO A 154 -10.45 29.66 -5.79
C PRO A 154 -10.21 31.00 -6.49
N GLU A 155 -10.35 31.02 -7.81
CA GLU A 155 -10.49 32.28 -8.52
C GLU A 155 -11.72 33.01 -7.97
N LYS A 156 -11.67 34.34 -7.88
CA LYS A 156 -12.76 35.14 -7.29
C LYS A 156 -14.15 34.76 -7.86
N HIS A 157 -14.22 34.49 -9.17
CA HIS A 157 -15.45 34.05 -9.83
C HIS A 157 -15.95 32.67 -9.40
N VAL A 158 -15.06 31.75 -9.04
CA VAL A 158 -15.44 30.42 -8.53
C VAL A 158 -16.05 30.55 -7.14
N HIS A 159 -15.51 31.45 -6.32
CA HIS A 159 -16.04 31.70 -4.98
C HIS A 159 -17.49 32.22 -5.02
N ASP A 160 -17.80 33.19 -5.87
CA ASP A 160 -19.15 33.73 -6.02
C ASP A 160 -20.16 32.66 -6.48
N GLN A 161 -19.73 31.72 -7.34
CA GLN A 161 -20.54 30.59 -7.79
C GLN A 161 -20.77 29.56 -6.67
N GLU A 162 -19.72 29.20 -5.92
CA GLU A 162 -19.84 28.26 -4.78
C GLU A 162 -20.78 28.79 -3.71
N VAL A 163 -20.70 30.09 -3.39
CA VAL A 163 -21.60 30.78 -2.46
C VAL A 163 -23.04 30.73 -2.99
N SER A 164 -23.23 30.98 -4.29
CA SER A 164 -24.55 30.90 -4.91
C SER A 164 -25.14 29.49 -4.84
N HIS A 165 -24.36 28.45 -5.19
CA HIS A 165 -24.81 27.06 -5.10
C HIS A 165 -25.14 26.63 -3.67
N PHE A 166 -24.34 27.07 -2.69
CA PHE A 166 -24.62 26.85 -1.28
C PHE A 166 -25.99 27.40 -0.87
N TYR A 167 -26.26 28.67 -1.18
CA TYR A 167 -27.53 29.31 -0.82
C TYR A 167 -28.73 28.66 -1.53
N ILE A 168 -28.60 28.36 -2.83
CA ILE A 168 -29.69 27.70 -3.57
C ILE A 168 -29.98 26.34 -2.95
N LEU A 169 -28.94 25.54 -2.70
CA LEU A 169 -29.12 24.21 -2.13
C LEU A 169 -29.74 24.29 -0.72
N GLN A 170 -29.28 25.22 0.11
CA GLN A 170 -29.83 25.45 1.44
C GLN A 170 -31.33 25.76 1.36
N TYR A 171 -31.69 26.72 0.51
CA TYR A 171 -33.08 27.12 0.32
C TYR A 171 -33.94 25.96 -0.19
N VAL A 172 -33.45 25.19 -1.19
CA VAL A 172 -34.17 24.04 -1.75
C VAL A 172 -34.42 22.97 -0.68
N VAL A 173 -33.43 22.68 0.17
CA VAL A 173 -33.52 21.65 1.20
C VAL A 173 -34.40 22.09 2.37
N GLU A 174 -34.36 23.36 2.78
CA GLU A 174 -35.20 23.90 3.85
C GLU A 174 -36.69 23.96 3.47
N ASN A 175 -36.99 24.30 2.21
CA ASN A 175 -38.36 24.47 1.73
C ASN A 175 -38.98 23.20 1.12
N SER A 176 -38.20 22.13 0.94
CA SER A 176 -38.69 20.83 0.46
C SER A 176 -38.80 19.84 1.61
N HIS A 177 -40.02 19.64 2.11
CA HIS A 177 -40.26 18.68 3.19
C HIS A 177 -39.70 17.30 2.85
N ASN A 178 -38.86 16.76 3.75
CA ASN A 178 -38.26 15.43 3.67
C ASN A 178 -37.23 15.19 2.55
N LEU A 179 -36.74 16.22 1.85
CA LEU A 179 -35.83 16.02 0.72
C LEU A 179 -34.53 15.27 1.11
N CYS A 180 -34.01 15.50 2.32
CA CYS A 180 -32.86 14.76 2.84
C CYS A 180 -33.17 13.28 3.14
N TYR A 181 -34.44 12.96 3.45
CA TYR A 181 -34.92 11.61 3.76
C TYR A 181 -35.34 10.85 2.51
N ASP A 182 -35.69 11.56 1.44
CA ASP A 182 -36.07 10.96 0.18
C ASP A 182 -34.95 10.08 -0.36
N GLN A 183 -35.35 8.95 -0.92
CA GLN A 183 -34.47 7.97 -1.52
C GLN A 183 -34.81 7.84 -3.01
N ASP A 184 -33.79 7.78 -3.85
CA ASP A 184 -33.97 7.49 -5.27
C ASP A 184 -34.23 5.99 -5.54
N GLU A 185 -34.24 5.60 -6.80
CA GLU A 185 -34.44 4.21 -7.24
C GLU A 185 -33.31 3.26 -6.78
N MET A 186 -32.14 3.81 -6.43
CA MET A 186 -30.98 3.12 -5.87
C MET A 186 -30.93 3.20 -4.35
N LYS A 187 -31.99 3.71 -3.71
CA LYS A 187 -32.06 4.00 -2.26
C LYS A 187 -31.03 5.02 -1.78
N GLN A 188 -30.49 5.85 -2.67
CA GLN A 188 -29.52 6.88 -2.34
C GLN A 188 -30.25 8.11 -1.81
N THR A 189 -29.74 8.68 -0.72
CA THR A 189 -30.16 9.98 -0.19
C THR A 189 -29.28 11.09 -0.78
N LEU A 190 -29.62 12.37 -0.56
CA LEU A 190 -28.76 13.48 -0.97
C LEU A 190 -27.34 13.38 -0.37
N PHE A 191 -27.18 12.77 0.80
CA PHE A 191 -25.87 12.48 1.40
C PHE A 191 -25.03 11.53 0.56
N HIS A 192 -25.64 10.50 -0.04
CA HIS A 192 -24.94 9.57 -0.94
C HIS A 192 -24.45 10.31 -2.18
N ILE A 193 -25.31 11.11 -2.79
CA ILE A 193 -24.98 11.86 -4.01
C ILE A 193 -23.88 12.89 -3.71
N ALA A 194 -23.96 13.58 -2.57
CA ALA A 194 -22.90 14.49 -2.13
C ALA A 194 -21.57 13.76 -1.87
N ALA A 195 -21.60 12.56 -1.29
CA ALA A 195 -20.42 11.74 -1.09
C ALA A 195 -19.78 11.29 -2.41
N ILE A 196 -20.59 10.78 -3.35
CA ILE A 196 -20.14 10.30 -4.66
C ILE A 196 -19.43 11.41 -5.43
N HIS A 197 -19.97 12.63 -5.40
CA HIS A 197 -19.38 13.78 -6.08
C HIS A 197 -18.27 14.47 -5.27
N GLY A 198 -18.12 14.13 -4.00
CA GLY A 198 -17.17 14.76 -3.10
C GLY A 198 -17.54 16.19 -2.71
N ALA A 199 -18.84 16.52 -2.68
CA ALA A 199 -19.35 17.85 -2.35
C ALA A 199 -19.49 18.03 -0.83
N LYS A 200 -18.39 18.36 -0.15
CA LYS A 200 -18.34 18.55 1.31
C LYS A 200 -19.27 19.66 1.77
N THR A 201 -19.43 20.71 0.96
CA THR A 201 -20.28 21.86 1.28
C THR A 201 -21.76 21.46 1.24
N ALA A 202 -22.16 20.63 0.27
CA ALA A 202 -23.51 20.08 0.22
C ALA A 202 -23.85 19.20 1.43
N ILE A 203 -22.88 18.42 1.93
CA ILE A 203 -23.06 17.63 3.17
C ILE A 203 -23.35 18.56 4.34
N ARG A 204 -22.60 19.66 4.49
CA ARG A 204 -22.83 20.65 5.54
C ARG A 204 -24.21 21.30 5.45
N VAL A 205 -24.65 21.65 4.24
CA VAL A 205 -26.01 22.19 4.00
C VAL A 205 -27.06 21.19 4.44
N CYS A 206 -27.01 19.94 3.94
CA CYS A 206 -27.98 18.90 4.29
C CYS A 206 -28.03 18.67 5.80
N LEU A 207 -26.90 18.78 6.50
CA LEU A 207 -26.84 18.63 7.95
C LEU A 207 -27.41 19.81 8.69
N SER A 208 -27.16 21.05 8.26
CA SER A 208 -27.74 22.23 8.90
C SER A 208 -29.27 22.14 8.97
N VAL A 209 -29.89 21.63 7.90
CA VAL A 209 -31.35 21.43 7.84
C VAL A 209 -31.79 20.25 8.70
N VAL A 210 -31.12 19.09 8.60
CA VAL A 210 -31.44 17.92 9.44
C VAL A 210 -31.27 18.22 10.93
N SER A 211 -30.26 19.00 11.30
CA SER A 211 -30.05 19.47 12.68
C SER A 211 -31.12 20.46 13.12
N GLY A 212 -31.52 21.41 12.25
CA GLY A 212 -32.61 22.34 12.54
C GLY A 212 -33.95 21.67 12.87
N CYS A 213 -34.14 20.41 12.46
CA CYS A 213 -35.33 19.62 12.79
C CYS A 213 -35.34 18.98 14.19
N CYS A 214 -34.27 19.08 14.99
CA CYS A 214 -34.30 18.56 16.36
C CYS A 214 -34.64 19.67 17.36
N ASP A 215 -35.54 19.37 18.30
CA ASP A 215 -36.07 20.32 19.29
C ASP A 215 -35.02 20.89 20.28
N LYS A 216 -33.77 20.42 20.23
CA LYS A 216 -32.71 20.77 21.18
C LYS A 216 -31.38 21.11 20.46
N PRO A 217 -31.13 22.39 20.17
CA PRO A 217 -29.94 22.82 19.42
C PRO A 217 -28.59 22.48 20.10
N ARG A 218 -28.61 22.14 21.40
CA ARG A 218 -27.41 21.74 22.18
C ARG A 218 -27.06 20.26 22.09
N GLU A 219 -27.91 19.43 21.48
CA GLU A 219 -27.64 17.98 21.28
C GLU A 219 -27.00 17.70 19.90
N HIS A 220 -26.64 18.72 19.11
CA HIS A 220 -25.94 18.60 17.82
C HIS A 220 -24.42 18.56 17.92
N GLU A 221 -23.90 18.11 19.07
CA GLU A 221 -22.50 17.74 19.14
C GLU A 221 -22.21 16.57 18.17
N PRO A 222 -20.98 16.45 17.67
CA PRO A 222 -20.53 15.29 16.90
C PRO A 222 -21.04 13.98 17.52
N GLY A 223 -21.76 13.17 16.74
CA GLY A 223 -22.37 11.92 17.22
C GLY A 223 -23.90 11.94 17.41
N CYS A 224 -24.62 12.96 16.93
CA CYS A 224 -26.08 12.92 16.84
C CYS A 224 -26.57 11.66 16.09
N GLU A 225 -27.46 10.87 16.70
CA GLU A 225 -27.93 9.58 16.15
C GLU A 225 -28.63 9.72 14.80
N THR A 226 -29.37 10.81 14.57
CA THR A 226 -29.99 11.09 13.27
C THR A 226 -28.94 11.30 12.18
N VAL A 227 -27.90 12.10 12.47
CA VAL A 227 -26.77 12.33 11.56
C VAL A 227 -26.02 11.03 11.30
N ARG A 228 -25.75 10.26 12.36
CA ARG A 228 -25.13 8.93 12.27
C ARG A 228 -25.91 8.04 11.32
N ARG A 229 -27.23 7.91 11.53
CA ARG A 229 -28.11 7.11 10.68
C ARG A 229 -28.03 7.54 9.22
N PHE A 230 -28.02 8.83 8.90
CA PHE A 230 -27.89 9.28 7.52
C PHE A 230 -26.55 8.90 6.88
N LEU A 231 -25.45 9.05 7.62
CA LEU A 231 -24.10 8.77 7.14
C LEU A 231 -23.75 7.28 7.11
N THR A 232 -24.50 6.43 7.82
CA THR A 232 -24.31 4.97 7.85
C THR A 232 -25.38 4.17 7.11
N THR A 233 -26.54 4.76 6.77
CA THR A 233 -27.61 4.08 6.03
C THR A 233 -27.08 3.60 4.67
N PRO A 234 -27.11 2.28 4.39
CA PRO A 234 -26.63 1.76 3.12
C PRO A 234 -27.65 2.01 1.99
N ASP A 235 -27.13 2.24 0.79
CA ASP A 235 -27.91 2.21 -0.45
C ASP A 235 -28.25 0.77 -0.88
N LYS A 236 -28.86 0.61 -2.07
CA LYS A 236 -29.19 -0.71 -2.64
C LYS A 236 -27.95 -1.59 -2.87
N GLY A 237 -26.76 -0.99 -3.02
CA GLY A 237 -25.49 -1.69 -3.16
C GLY A 237 -24.80 -2.03 -1.84
N GLY A 238 -25.37 -1.61 -0.70
CA GLY A 238 -24.78 -1.84 0.63
C GLY A 238 -23.77 -0.78 1.05
N PHE A 239 -23.56 0.27 0.25
CA PHE A 239 -22.61 1.34 0.54
C PHE A 239 -23.30 2.48 1.26
N SER A 240 -22.72 2.92 2.38
CA SER A 240 -23.15 4.15 3.04
C SER A 240 -22.60 5.38 2.29
N PRO A 241 -23.08 6.61 2.59
CA PRO A 241 -22.47 7.81 2.05
C PRO A 241 -20.97 7.88 2.32
N LEU A 242 -20.53 7.56 3.55
CA LEU A 242 -19.11 7.53 3.88
C LEU A 242 -18.35 6.48 3.05
N GLY A 243 -18.94 5.30 2.85
CA GLY A 243 -18.35 4.26 1.99
C GLY A 243 -18.19 4.70 0.54
N HIS A 244 -19.15 5.45 -0.02
CA HIS A 244 -19.01 6.05 -1.36
C HIS A 244 -17.89 7.09 -1.42
N ALA A 245 -17.77 7.96 -0.41
CA ALA A 245 -16.69 8.95 -0.35
C ALA A 245 -15.32 8.27 -0.28
N ILE A 246 -15.19 7.18 0.50
CA ILE A 246 -13.97 6.37 0.61
C ILE A 246 -13.65 5.68 -0.72
N ALA A 247 -14.63 4.98 -1.32
CA ALA A 247 -14.46 4.26 -2.58
C ALA A 247 -14.07 5.20 -3.73
N ARG A 248 -14.55 6.45 -3.71
CA ARG A 248 -14.22 7.50 -4.69
C ARG A 248 -13.02 8.36 -4.31
N SER A 249 -12.34 8.03 -3.21
CA SER A 249 -11.14 8.70 -2.76
C SER A 249 -11.32 10.21 -2.49
N LYS A 250 -12.48 10.60 -1.96
CA LYS A 250 -12.85 12.00 -1.67
C LYS A 250 -12.40 12.41 -0.27
N THR A 251 -11.10 12.57 -0.05
CA THR A 251 -10.50 12.84 1.28
C THR A 251 -11.16 13.98 2.06
N PRO A 252 -11.41 15.19 1.50
CA PRO A 252 -12.04 16.27 2.27
C PRO A 252 -13.46 15.96 2.72
N THR A 253 -14.19 15.20 1.90
CA THR A 253 -15.55 14.74 2.15
C THR A 253 -15.56 13.68 3.26
N VAL A 254 -14.66 12.69 3.18
CA VAL A 254 -14.45 11.68 4.24
C VAL A 254 -14.14 12.35 5.56
N PHE A 255 -13.18 13.29 5.58
CA PHE A 255 -12.80 14.03 6.78
C PHE A 255 -13.99 14.76 7.39
N THR A 256 -14.75 15.50 6.56
CA THR A 256 -15.94 16.24 7.00
C THR A 256 -16.96 15.27 7.61
N MET A 257 -17.29 14.17 6.93
CA MET A 257 -18.22 13.15 7.44
C MET A 257 -17.74 12.51 8.75
N MET A 258 -16.45 12.22 8.88
CA MET A 258 -15.87 11.65 10.09
C MET A 258 -15.93 12.62 11.28
N GLN A 259 -15.72 13.92 11.06
CA GLN A 259 -15.90 14.94 12.10
C GLN A 259 -17.34 14.99 12.61
N LEU A 260 -18.32 14.70 11.75
CA LEU A 260 -19.74 14.75 12.07
C LEU A 260 -20.22 13.49 12.79
N LEU A 261 -19.67 12.33 12.43
CA LEU A 261 -19.94 11.06 13.11
C LEU A 261 -19.47 11.07 14.58
N GLY A 262 -18.46 11.87 14.91
CA GLY A 262 -17.92 11.95 16.28
C GLY A 262 -17.27 10.63 16.71
N ASN A 263 -17.69 10.08 17.85
CA ASN A 263 -17.17 8.82 18.39
C ASN A 263 -17.73 7.62 17.59
N THR A 264 -17.10 7.28 16.47
CA THR A 264 -17.42 6.08 15.69
C THR A 264 -17.01 4.81 16.45
N GLU A 265 -17.86 3.79 16.42
CA GLU A 265 -17.55 2.48 17.01
C GLU A 265 -16.38 1.82 16.26
N SER A 266 -15.56 1.05 16.98
CA SER A 266 -14.39 0.39 16.39
C SER A 266 -14.77 -0.51 15.21
N ASP A 267 -15.92 -1.19 15.26
CA ASP A 267 -16.37 -2.11 14.22
C ASP A 267 -16.73 -1.37 12.91
N GLU A 268 -17.42 -0.24 13.02
CA GLU A 268 -17.74 0.61 11.87
C GLU A 268 -16.46 1.18 11.25
N LEU A 269 -15.50 1.64 12.08
CA LEU A 269 -14.23 2.15 11.59
C LEU A 269 -13.41 1.06 10.90
N ARG A 270 -13.40 -0.17 11.43
CA ARG A 270 -12.77 -1.32 10.77
C ARG A 270 -13.43 -1.59 9.41
N LYS A 271 -14.76 -1.51 9.30
CA LYS A 271 -15.46 -1.63 8.01
C LYS A 271 -14.97 -0.58 7.00
N PHE A 272 -14.91 0.70 7.41
CA PHE A 272 -14.43 1.78 6.54
C PHE A 272 -12.95 1.64 6.16
N LEU A 273 -12.11 1.14 7.07
CA LEU A 273 -10.71 0.82 6.75
C LEU A 273 -10.60 -0.31 5.72
N ARG A 274 -11.43 -1.37 5.82
CA ARG A 274 -11.46 -2.42 4.81
C ARG A 274 -11.84 -1.86 3.45
N GLU A 275 -12.88 -1.04 3.39
CA GLU A 275 -13.29 -0.36 2.15
C GLU A 275 -12.15 0.51 1.58
N ALA A 276 -11.47 1.30 2.42
CA ALA A 276 -10.36 2.16 2.01
C ALA A 276 -9.14 1.37 1.48
N ILE A 277 -8.83 0.22 2.09
CA ILE A 277 -7.71 -0.66 1.66
C ILE A 277 -8.05 -1.36 0.34
N THR A 278 -9.29 -1.82 0.18
CA THR A 278 -9.72 -2.51 -1.06
C THR A 278 -9.87 -1.58 -2.25
N SER A 279 -10.05 -0.28 -2.01
CA SER A 279 -10.19 0.71 -3.08
C SER A 279 -8.86 0.87 -3.84
N THR A 280 -8.93 0.87 -5.17
CA THR A 280 -7.76 0.91 -6.06
C THR A 280 -7.20 2.32 -6.30
N SER A 281 -7.83 3.36 -5.73
CA SER A 281 -7.39 4.74 -5.92
C SER A 281 -6.12 5.05 -5.10
N GLY A 282 -5.09 5.58 -5.76
CA GLY A 282 -3.79 5.88 -5.14
C GLY A 282 -3.82 6.89 -3.98
N SER A 283 -4.90 7.67 -3.81
CA SER A 283 -5.08 8.67 -2.74
C SER A 283 -5.59 8.12 -1.40
N ASN A 284 -5.70 6.79 -1.24
CA ASN A 284 -6.26 6.19 -0.03
C ASN A 284 -5.38 6.35 1.22
N VAL A 285 -4.10 6.72 1.10
CA VAL A 285 -3.21 6.93 2.25
C VAL A 285 -3.74 8.04 3.16
N ASP A 286 -4.19 9.15 2.58
CA ASP A 286 -4.71 10.27 3.37
C ASP A 286 -6.04 9.91 4.01
N ILE A 287 -6.90 9.16 3.32
CA ILE A 287 -8.16 8.65 3.89
C ILE A 287 -7.90 7.73 5.07
N ILE A 288 -6.98 6.76 4.94
CA ILE A 288 -6.63 5.84 6.03
C ILE A 288 -5.99 6.61 7.19
N ARG A 289 -5.18 7.64 6.90
CA ARG A 289 -4.64 8.53 7.92
C ARG A 289 -5.76 9.26 8.65
N GLU A 290 -6.72 9.84 7.95
CA GLU A 290 -7.86 10.52 8.57
C GLU A 290 -8.70 9.54 9.40
N LEU A 291 -9.02 8.35 8.87
CA LEU A 291 -9.76 7.31 9.60
C LEU A 291 -9.04 6.90 10.91
N LEU A 292 -7.71 6.81 10.92
CA LEU A 292 -6.92 6.44 12.11
C LEU A 292 -6.54 7.63 13.01
N THR A 293 -6.85 8.88 12.60
CA THR A 293 -6.54 10.09 13.39
C THR A 293 -7.78 10.78 13.93
N VAL A 294 -8.96 10.60 13.32
CA VAL A 294 -10.23 11.10 13.84
C VAL A 294 -10.49 10.44 15.20
N ARG A 295 -10.64 11.29 16.22
CA ARG A 295 -10.45 10.93 17.62
C ARG A 295 -11.78 10.57 18.27
N PRO A 296 -11.86 9.43 18.99
CA PRO A 296 -12.68 9.40 20.17
C PRO A 296 -12.05 10.28 21.25
N LEU A 297 -12.87 10.92 22.09
CA LEU A 297 -12.41 11.61 23.30
C LEU A 297 -11.74 10.59 24.27
N GLY A 298 -10.44 10.30 24.11
CA GLY A 298 -9.72 9.28 24.91
C GLY A 298 -8.22 9.11 24.56
N ASP A 299 -7.57 8.12 25.18
CA ASP A 299 -6.14 7.82 24.96
C ASP A 299 -5.88 7.33 23.52
N LYS A 300 -5.28 8.21 22.72
CA LYS A 300 -4.94 8.00 21.30
C LYS A 300 -4.19 6.68 21.07
N ARG A 301 -3.31 6.26 21.98
CA ARG A 301 -2.45 5.07 21.77
C ARG A 301 -3.21 3.77 21.95
N GLN A 302 -4.22 3.74 22.81
CA GLN A 302 -4.99 2.52 23.06
C GLN A 302 -6.02 2.28 21.95
N TYR A 303 -6.63 3.34 21.41
CA TYR A 303 -7.60 3.22 20.33
C TYR A 303 -6.99 2.64 19.05
N GLN A 304 -5.83 3.13 18.62
CA GLN A 304 -5.15 2.64 17.40
C GLN A 304 -4.82 1.15 17.48
N LYS A 305 -4.42 0.67 18.67
CA LYS A 305 -4.11 -0.76 18.90
C LYS A 305 -5.32 -1.67 18.72
N ASN A 306 -6.53 -1.18 19.01
CA ASN A 306 -7.75 -1.98 18.92
C ASN A 306 -8.34 -2.00 17.50
N ILE A 307 -7.99 -1.03 16.66
CA ILE A 307 -8.56 -0.91 15.31
C ILE A 307 -7.75 -1.72 14.30
N VAL A 308 -6.42 -1.58 14.32
CA VAL A 308 -5.55 -2.24 13.35
C VAL A 308 -5.24 -3.65 13.84
N GLU A 309 -6.19 -4.55 13.57
CA GLU A 309 -6.08 -5.97 13.87
C GLU A 309 -5.33 -6.73 12.77
N GLN A 310 -4.99 -7.99 13.04
CA GLN A 310 -4.31 -8.87 12.08
C GLN A 310 -5.07 -8.99 10.76
N GLU A 311 -6.41 -9.04 10.79
CA GLU A 311 -7.22 -9.11 9.57
C GLU A 311 -7.08 -7.88 8.66
N ILE A 312 -6.93 -6.68 9.25
CA ILE A 312 -6.73 -5.43 8.50
C ILE A 312 -5.34 -5.44 7.84
N LEU A 313 -4.32 -5.90 8.56
CA LEU A 313 -2.97 -6.05 8.02
C LEU A 313 -2.92 -7.11 6.90
N GLN A 314 -3.61 -8.23 7.07
CA GLN A 314 -3.75 -9.27 6.04
C GLN A 314 -4.44 -8.71 4.79
N LEU A 315 -5.50 -7.93 4.94
CA LEU A 315 -6.16 -7.27 3.81
C LEU A 315 -5.21 -6.28 3.10
N ALA A 316 -4.38 -5.56 3.85
CA ALA A 316 -3.38 -4.66 3.30
C ALA A 316 -2.24 -5.40 2.57
N VAL A 317 -1.95 -6.66 2.94
CA VAL A 317 -1.07 -7.55 2.16
C VAL A 317 -1.72 -7.92 0.82
N ILE A 318 -3.01 -8.26 0.80
CA ILE A 318 -3.73 -8.62 -0.44
C ILE A 318 -3.73 -7.44 -1.42
N HIS A 319 -4.03 -6.24 -0.93
CA HIS A 319 -4.11 -4.98 -1.69
C HIS A 319 -2.86 -4.13 -1.48
N PHE A 320 -1.67 -4.75 -1.60
CA PHE A 320 -0.40 -4.13 -1.24
C PHE A 320 -0.19 -2.76 -1.91
N ASN A 321 -0.19 -1.72 -1.08
CA ASN A 321 0.27 -0.38 -1.41
C ASN A 321 1.33 0.01 -0.37
N PRO A 322 2.60 0.21 -0.75
CA PRO A 322 3.71 0.39 0.20
C PRO A 322 3.47 1.48 1.25
N ARG A 323 2.86 2.61 0.84
CA ARG A 323 2.61 3.75 1.75
C ARG A 323 1.49 3.48 2.73
N VAL A 324 0.40 2.85 2.27
CA VAL A 324 -0.70 2.42 3.14
C VAL A 324 -0.20 1.35 4.11
N PHE A 325 0.54 0.38 3.59
CA PHE A 325 1.05 -0.74 4.36
C PHE A 325 2.02 -0.29 5.44
N GLU A 326 2.99 0.58 5.12
CA GLU A 326 3.90 1.19 6.10
C GLU A 326 3.13 1.91 7.22
N PHE A 327 2.12 2.70 6.86
CA PHE A 327 1.32 3.43 7.83
C PHE A 327 0.51 2.49 8.74
N LEU A 328 -0.09 1.44 8.19
CA LEU A 328 -0.83 0.44 8.95
C LEU A 328 0.10 -0.39 9.85
N LEU A 329 1.30 -0.74 9.41
CA LEU A 329 2.29 -1.45 10.24
C LEU A 329 2.74 -0.60 11.43
N ALA A 330 2.91 0.72 11.22
CA ALA A 330 3.23 1.64 12.31
C ALA A 330 2.09 1.74 13.34
N ALA A 331 0.83 1.77 12.88
CA ALA A 331 -0.34 1.79 13.76
C ALA A 331 -0.58 0.43 14.44
N GLY A 332 -0.26 -0.69 13.77
CA GLY A 332 -0.44 -2.07 14.21
C GLY A 332 0.77 -2.69 14.89
N SER A 333 1.71 -1.90 15.41
CA SER A 333 2.97 -2.42 15.97
C SER A 333 2.78 -3.43 17.11
N ALA A 334 1.67 -3.33 17.85
CA ALA A 334 1.31 -4.29 18.90
C ALA A 334 0.96 -5.68 18.33
N VAL A 335 0.28 -5.72 17.17
CA VAL A 335 -0.05 -6.98 16.48
C VAL A 335 1.23 -7.66 15.99
N LEU A 336 2.18 -6.88 15.45
CA LEU A 336 3.47 -7.40 14.98
C LEU A 336 4.32 -7.98 16.12
N ALA A 337 4.26 -7.38 17.31
CA ALA A 337 4.95 -7.86 18.50
C ALA A 337 4.31 -9.14 19.08
N GLY A 338 3.02 -9.38 18.83
CA GLY A 338 2.31 -10.56 19.33
C GLY A 338 2.93 -11.85 18.80
N PRO A 339 3.08 -12.91 19.63
CA PRO A 339 3.76 -14.15 19.25
C PRO A 339 3.11 -14.85 18.06
N ASP A 340 1.79 -14.69 17.91
CA ASP A 340 0.98 -15.36 16.87
C ASP A 340 0.93 -14.61 15.54
N CYS A 341 1.71 -13.52 15.39
CA CYS A 341 1.71 -12.76 14.15
C CYS A 341 2.30 -13.57 13.00
N SER A 342 1.45 -13.96 12.07
CA SER A 342 1.80 -14.75 10.88
C SER A 342 1.78 -13.92 9.58
N LEU A 343 1.98 -12.60 9.67
CA LEU A 343 1.77 -11.71 8.52
C LEU A 343 2.73 -12.00 7.34
N VAL A 344 3.98 -12.38 7.63
CA VAL A 344 4.94 -12.82 6.59
C VAL A 344 4.50 -14.13 5.95
N HIS A 345 4.06 -15.10 6.75
CA HIS A 345 3.52 -16.38 6.27
C HIS A 345 2.33 -16.15 5.34
N TYR A 346 1.42 -15.26 5.75
CA TYR A 346 0.26 -14.88 4.96
C TYR A 346 0.65 -14.19 3.64
N ALA A 347 1.62 -13.28 3.66
CA ALA A 347 2.10 -12.62 2.43
C ALA A 347 2.73 -13.59 1.43
N VAL A 348 3.51 -14.55 1.91
CA VAL A 348 4.10 -15.61 1.08
C VAL A 348 3.01 -16.53 0.55
N HIS A 349 2.09 -16.99 1.40
CA HIS A 349 0.98 -17.86 1.01
C HIS A 349 0.06 -17.22 -0.05
N MET A 350 -0.21 -15.92 0.07
CA MET A 350 -1.04 -15.18 -0.89
C MET A 350 -0.30 -14.78 -2.18
N GLY A 351 0.96 -15.18 -2.37
CA GLY A 351 1.75 -14.84 -3.55
C GLY A 351 1.99 -13.33 -3.68
N ARG A 352 2.27 -12.64 -2.57
CA ARG A 352 2.53 -11.19 -2.52
C ARG A 352 4.00 -10.92 -2.17
N PRO A 353 4.94 -11.11 -3.11
CA PRO A 353 6.37 -11.04 -2.81
C PRO A 353 6.82 -9.66 -2.33
N GLU A 354 6.31 -8.58 -2.92
CA GLU A 354 6.66 -7.21 -2.51
C GLU A 354 6.30 -6.93 -1.04
N ALA A 355 5.14 -7.41 -0.59
CA ALA A 355 4.72 -7.29 0.80
C ALA A 355 5.61 -8.12 1.73
N ALA A 356 5.94 -9.35 1.33
CA ALA A 356 6.84 -10.22 2.09
C ALA A 356 8.26 -9.65 2.19
N LYS A 357 8.85 -9.18 1.06
CA LYS A 357 10.15 -8.50 1.01
C LYS A 357 10.16 -7.28 1.94
N TYR A 358 9.11 -6.45 1.90
CA TYR A 358 8.97 -5.30 2.80
C TYR A 358 8.94 -5.71 4.27
N LEU A 359 8.14 -6.73 4.62
CA LEU A 359 8.04 -7.23 6.00
C LEU A 359 9.37 -7.81 6.49
N LEU A 360 10.07 -8.60 5.68
CA LEU A 360 11.36 -9.20 6.04
C LEU A 360 12.45 -8.13 6.27
N ALA A 361 12.46 -7.08 5.44
CA ALA A 361 13.41 -5.98 5.58
C ALA A 361 13.20 -5.17 6.88
N LYS A 362 11.96 -4.99 7.32
CA LYS A 362 11.62 -4.19 8.51
C LYS A 362 11.50 -5.02 9.80
N PHE A 363 11.02 -6.25 9.70
CA PHE A 363 10.66 -7.13 10.82
C PHE A 363 11.16 -8.57 10.57
N PRO A 364 12.49 -8.79 10.48
CA PRO A 364 13.06 -10.09 10.17
C PRO A 364 12.69 -11.20 11.17
N ASP A 365 12.40 -10.84 12.43
CA ASP A 365 12.00 -11.79 13.47
C ASP A 365 10.62 -12.43 13.21
N LEU A 366 9.83 -11.91 12.26
CA LEU A 366 8.59 -12.56 11.84
C LEU A 366 8.85 -13.82 11.00
N ALA A 367 10.02 -13.94 10.37
CA ALA A 367 10.39 -15.10 9.56
C ALA A 367 10.67 -16.34 10.41
N THR A 368 11.16 -16.15 11.63
CA THR A 368 11.58 -17.24 12.53
C THR A 368 10.44 -17.88 13.30
N ARG A 369 9.22 -17.37 13.13
CA ARG A 369 8.05 -17.91 13.81
C ARG A 369 7.47 -19.04 12.98
N PHE A 370 6.76 -19.96 13.62
CA PHE A 370 5.95 -20.96 12.94
C PHE A 370 4.50 -20.51 12.93
N HIS A 371 3.78 -20.77 11.84
CA HIS A 371 2.35 -20.57 11.78
C HIS A 371 1.64 -21.91 12.03
N LEU A 372 0.77 -21.94 13.05
CA LEU A 372 -0.19 -23.03 13.22
C LEU A 372 -1.25 -22.88 12.14
N HIS A 373 -1.51 -23.95 11.38
CA HIS A 373 -2.49 -23.95 10.31
C HIS A 373 -3.84 -23.47 10.87
N PRO A 374 -4.40 -22.36 10.38
CA PRO A 374 -5.76 -22.04 10.70
C PRO A 374 -6.59 -22.91 9.77
N ASP A 375 -7.24 -23.96 10.28
CA ASP A 375 -8.45 -24.52 9.64
C ASP A 375 -9.63 -23.50 9.62
N HIS A 376 -9.31 -22.22 9.67
CA HIS A 376 -10.18 -21.06 9.77
C HIS A 376 -9.69 -19.87 8.91
N VAL A 377 -8.91 -20.09 7.85
CA VAL A 377 -8.83 -19.05 6.80
C VAL A 377 -10.15 -19.12 6.03
N PRO A 378 -11.07 -18.14 6.16
CA PRO A 378 -12.29 -18.14 5.37
C PRO A 378 -11.88 -18.13 3.90
N ALA A 379 -12.31 -19.15 3.15
CA ALA A 379 -12.06 -19.22 1.72
C ALA A 379 -12.43 -17.86 1.10
N PRO A 380 -11.54 -17.25 0.29
CA PRO A 380 -11.84 -15.99 -0.36
C PRO A 380 -13.16 -16.14 -1.12
N SER A 381 -14.07 -15.20 -0.88
CA SER A 381 -15.46 -15.25 -1.38
C SER A 381 -15.47 -15.58 -2.88
N PRO A 382 -16.36 -16.48 -3.34
CA PRO A 382 -16.34 -16.97 -4.72
C PRO A 382 -16.93 -15.91 -5.66
N SER A 383 -16.13 -14.93 -6.09
CA SER A 383 -16.57 -13.94 -7.09
C SER A 383 -15.55 -13.60 -8.17
N THR A 384 -14.47 -14.38 -8.34
CA THR A 384 -13.60 -14.24 -9.52
C THR A 384 -13.15 -15.60 -10.00
N ALA A 385 -13.98 -16.20 -10.86
CA ALA A 385 -13.66 -17.44 -11.55
C ALA A 385 -12.62 -17.15 -12.65
N MET A 386 -11.33 -17.39 -12.38
CA MET A 386 -10.37 -17.85 -13.38
C MET A 386 -9.30 -18.74 -12.72
N SER A 387 -9.22 -19.98 -13.23
CA SER A 387 -8.18 -21.01 -13.05
C SER A 387 -7.59 -21.21 -11.65
N GLN A 388 -8.30 -21.95 -10.79
CA GLN A 388 -7.67 -22.61 -9.65
C GLN A 388 -7.04 -23.94 -10.09
N SER A 389 -5.72 -24.01 -9.94
CA SER A 389 -4.95 -25.25 -9.93
C SER A 389 -5.44 -26.13 -8.78
N LYS A 390 -5.98 -27.32 -9.10
CA LYS A 390 -6.39 -28.32 -8.12
C LYS A 390 -5.16 -28.86 -7.40
N VAL A 391 -4.94 -28.44 -6.16
CA VAL A 391 -4.07 -29.17 -5.23
C VAL A 391 -4.73 -30.54 -4.94
N PRO A 392 -4.02 -31.67 -5.08
CA PRO A 392 -4.60 -32.98 -4.87
C PRO A 392 -4.82 -33.24 -3.37
N MET A 393 -6.09 -33.31 -2.96
CA MET A 393 -6.52 -33.92 -1.70
C MET A 393 -6.05 -35.37 -1.68
N LEU A 394 -5.07 -35.68 -0.82
CA LEU A 394 -4.69 -37.04 -0.52
C LEU A 394 -5.68 -37.67 0.48
N ALA A 395 -5.97 -38.94 0.23
CA ALA A 395 -6.93 -39.76 0.94
C ALA A 395 -6.63 -39.83 2.44
N GLN A 396 -7.63 -39.46 3.25
CA GLN A 396 -7.66 -39.76 4.68
C GLN A 396 -7.88 -41.26 4.88
N GLY A 397 -6.83 -41.97 5.29
CA GLY A 397 -6.95 -43.32 5.84
C GLY A 397 -7.51 -43.26 7.25
N ALA A 398 -8.59 -44.00 7.50
CA ALA A 398 -9.21 -44.14 8.81
C ALA A 398 -8.29 -44.93 9.75
N GLY A 399 -7.48 -44.23 10.54
CA GLY A 399 -6.64 -44.81 11.58
C GLY A 399 -6.67 -43.93 12.82
N THR A 400 -7.22 -44.49 13.91
CA THR A 400 -7.06 -44.16 15.34
C THR A 400 -6.59 -42.74 15.70
N ALA A 401 -7.41 -42.04 16.50
CA ALA A 401 -7.18 -40.74 17.12
C ALA A 401 -5.91 -40.68 18.01
N SER A 402 -4.74 -40.73 17.36
CA SER A 402 -3.47 -40.27 17.90
C SER A 402 -3.53 -38.75 17.93
N GLU A 403 -2.99 -38.13 18.99
CA GLU A 403 -2.73 -36.69 19.05
C GLU A 403 -2.18 -36.23 17.70
N VAL A 404 -3.01 -35.49 16.97
CA VAL A 404 -2.62 -34.92 15.68
C VAL A 404 -1.69 -33.78 16.05
N ASP A 405 -0.39 -34.03 15.96
CA ASP A 405 0.63 -32.99 16.05
C ASP A 405 0.18 -31.85 15.13
N GLU A 406 -0.17 -30.71 15.71
CA GLU A 406 -0.56 -29.52 14.96
C GLU A 406 0.57 -29.21 13.97
N GLU A 407 0.32 -29.42 12.68
CA GLU A 407 1.33 -29.19 11.65
C GLU A 407 1.73 -27.71 11.69
N LYS A 408 2.95 -27.45 12.18
CA LYS A 408 3.59 -26.14 12.18
C LYS A 408 4.14 -25.87 10.78
N PHE A 409 3.70 -24.79 10.15
CA PHE A 409 4.18 -24.38 8.84
C PHE A 409 5.23 -23.28 8.99
N SER A 410 6.37 -23.48 8.34
CA SER A 410 7.37 -22.43 8.18
C SER A 410 7.03 -21.51 7.00
N VAL A 411 7.60 -20.31 6.97
CA VAL A 411 7.49 -19.40 5.81
C VAL A 411 7.97 -20.08 4.52
N LEU A 412 9.05 -20.88 4.57
CA LEU A 412 9.60 -21.57 3.41
C LEU A 412 8.72 -22.71 2.92
N ALA A 413 8.00 -23.39 3.81
CA ALA A 413 7.06 -24.44 3.43
C ALA A 413 5.84 -23.87 2.68
N LEU A 414 5.47 -22.62 2.95
CA LEU A 414 4.37 -21.92 2.28
C LEU A 414 4.77 -21.26 0.95
N TYR A 415 6.06 -21.18 0.65
CA TYR A 415 6.57 -20.55 -0.55
C TYR A 415 6.30 -21.41 -1.79
N ASN A 416 5.65 -20.81 -2.81
CA ASN A 416 5.15 -21.52 -3.98
C ASN A 416 6.18 -21.66 -5.14
N GLY A 417 7.36 -21.05 -5.04
CA GLY A 417 8.42 -21.20 -6.05
C GLY A 417 8.52 -20.11 -7.11
N GLU A 418 7.75 -19.02 -7.04
CA GLU A 418 7.67 -18.05 -8.16
C GLU A 418 8.73 -16.92 -8.15
N ASP A 419 9.35 -16.61 -7.00
CA ASP A 419 10.30 -15.49 -6.81
C ASP A 419 11.55 -15.94 -6.04
N ASP A 420 12.59 -16.36 -6.76
CA ASP A 420 13.84 -16.86 -6.19
C ASP A 420 14.51 -15.83 -5.26
N GLU A 421 14.36 -14.53 -5.53
CA GLU A 421 14.91 -13.48 -4.66
C GLU A 421 14.20 -13.47 -3.29
N LEU A 422 12.88 -13.66 -3.26
CA LEU A 422 12.14 -13.77 -2.02
C LEU A 422 12.54 -15.02 -1.24
N ARG A 423 12.70 -16.17 -1.92
CA ARG A 423 13.18 -17.41 -1.28
C ARG A 423 14.54 -17.18 -0.64
N ASP A 424 15.48 -16.61 -1.39
CA ASP A 424 16.83 -16.33 -0.91
C ASP A 424 16.78 -15.34 0.26
N LEU A 425 15.93 -14.31 0.22
CA LEU A 425 15.76 -13.35 1.32
C LEU A 425 15.18 -13.99 2.59
N ILE A 426 14.15 -14.83 2.48
CA ILE A 426 13.59 -15.59 3.62
C ILE A 426 14.69 -16.46 4.21
N PHE A 427 15.37 -17.22 3.36
CA PHE A 427 16.38 -18.18 3.78
C PHE A 427 17.57 -17.49 4.45
N GLU A 428 18.04 -16.38 3.88
CA GLU A 428 19.09 -15.55 4.45
C GLU A 428 18.69 -14.94 5.80
N THR A 429 17.42 -14.55 5.95
CA THR A 429 16.88 -14.06 7.23
C THR A 429 16.90 -15.13 8.31
N LEU A 430 16.46 -16.35 7.98
CA LEU A 430 16.50 -17.51 8.87
C LEU A 430 17.95 -17.85 9.25
N MET A 431 18.85 -17.88 8.26
CA MET A 431 20.29 -18.14 8.46
C MET A 431 20.94 -17.16 9.42
N ARG A 432 20.52 -15.89 9.46
CA ARG A 432 21.05 -14.92 10.43
C ARG A 432 20.56 -15.15 11.84
N LYS A 433 19.30 -15.53 11.99
CA LYS A 433 18.60 -15.48 13.28
C LYS A 433 18.61 -16.80 14.03
N LEU A 434 18.67 -17.91 13.32
CA LEU A 434 18.46 -19.24 13.90
C LEU A 434 19.74 -20.10 13.92
N PRO A 435 19.85 -21.03 14.88
CA PRO A 435 20.83 -22.11 14.82
C PRO A 435 20.45 -23.16 13.78
N ILE A 436 21.41 -23.99 13.35
CA ILE A 436 21.18 -25.02 12.31
C ILE A 436 20.05 -25.99 12.65
N SER A 437 19.93 -26.39 13.92
CA SER A 437 18.87 -27.29 14.37
C SER A 437 17.47 -26.73 14.05
N GLU A 438 17.25 -25.46 14.34
CA GLU A 438 15.97 -24.78 14.09
C GLU A 438 15.78 -24.47 12.60
N ILE A 439 16.84 -24.09 11.87
CA ILE A 439 16.76 -23.91 10.41
C ILE A 439 16.32 -25.21 9.73
N ARG A 440 16.78 -26.36 10.24
CA ARG A 440 16.37 -27.67 9.72
C ARG A 440 14.88 -27.95 9.90
N GLU A 441 14.29 -27.49 10.99
CA GLU A 441 12.84 -27.54 11.20
C GLU A 441 12.09 -26.65 10.21
N HIS A 442 12.62 -25.45 9.93
CA HIS A 442 11.99 -24.50 8.98
C HIS A 442 12.05 -24.95 7.53
N LEU A 443 13.10 -25.64 7.13
CA LEU A 443 13.19 -26.11 5.75
C LEU A 443 12.33 -27.37 5.53
N GLY A 444 11.77 -27.99 6.58
CA GLY A 444 10.91 -29.17 6.47
C GLY A 444 9.72 -28.99 5.51
N GLY A 445 9.29 -30.09 4.90
CA GLY A 445 8.17 -30.11 3.94
C GLY A 445 8.57 -30.58 2.54
N ARG A 446 7.69 -30.39 1.56
CA ARG A 446 7.91 -30.83 0.16
C ARG A 446 9.04 -30.07 -0.55
N THR A 447 9.48 -28.95 0.01
CA THR A 447 10.48 -28.06 -0.59
C THR A 447 11.91 -28.37 -0.15
N TRP A 448 12.13 -29.11 0.95
CA TRP A 448 13.46 -29.62 1.30
C TRP A 448 13.87 -30.70 0.29
N THR A 449 14.93 -30.46 -0.47
CA THR A 449 15.41 -31.36 -1.52
C THR A 449 16.50 -32.34 -1.06
N GLY A 450 16.91 -32.27 0.21
CA GLY A 450 18.02 -33.05 0.75
C GLY A 450 19.31 -32.24 0.86
N LYS A 451 19.27 -30.96 0.47
CA LYS A 451 20.44 -30.10 0.36
C LYS A 451 21.02 -29.71 1.71
N GLU A 452 22.33 -29.84 1.85
CA GLU A 452 23.04 -29.42 3.06
C GLU A 452 23.20 -27.91 3.13
N ILE A 453 23.13 -27.40 4.36
CA ILE A 453 23.24 -25.97 4.68
C ILE A 453 24.52 -25.61 5.42
N SER A 454 25.39 -26.60 5.62
CA SER A 454 26.68 -26.43 6.28
C SER A 454 27.65 -27.49 5.80
N LEU A 455 28.94 -27.17 5.80
CA LEU A 455 29.99 -28.14 5.57
C LEU A 455 30.96 -28.16 6.76
N ASP A 456 31.05 -29.29 7.45
CA ASP A 456 32.06 -29.49 8.50
C ASP A 456 33.03 -30.60 8.12
N VAL A 457 34.19 -30.22 7.58
CA VAL A 457 35.24 -31.16 7.19
C VAL A 457 36.02 -31.64 8.42
N THR A 458 35.90 -30.98 9.58
CA THR A 458 36.61 -31.40 10.81
C THR A 458 36.12 -32.75 11.32
N ILE A 459 34.85 -33.09 11.04
CA ILE A 459 34.29 -34.41 11.34
C ILE A 459 35.02 -35.50 10.56
N LEU A 460 35.46 -35.22 9.32
CA LEU A 460 36.23 -36.15 8.51
C LEU A 460 37.70 -36.25 8.95
N ALA A 461 38.24 -35.27 9.67
CA ALA A 461 39.63 -35.29 10.13
C ALA A 461 39.94 -36.43 11.11
N TYR A 462 38.92 -37.01 11.74
CA TYR A 462 39.07 -38.19 12.60
C TYR A 462 39.28 -39.50 11.82
N ASP A 463 38.94 -39.53 10.53
CA ASP A 463 39.22 -40.65 9.63
C ASP A 463 40.01 -40.19 8.39
N PRO A 464 41.34 -40.38 8.38
CA PRO A 464 42.20 -39.99 7.26
C PRO A 464 41.76 -40.57 5.90
N HIS A 465 41.14 -41.76 5.87
CA HIS A 465 40.70 -42.37 4.61
C HIS A 465 39.50 -41.64 4.02
N SER A 466 38.48 -41.37 4.85
CA SER A 466 37.31 -40.57 4.45
C SER A 466 37.70 -39.14 4.06
N LEU A 467 38.62 -38.51 4.80
CA LEU A 467 39.16 -37.19 4.45
C LEU A 467 39.86 -37.20 3.08
N LEU A 468 40.74 -38.17 2.84
CA LEU A 468 41.47 -38.28 1.58
C LEU A 468 40.52 -38.59 0.41
N ALA A 469 39.53 -39.46 0.63
CA ALA A 469 38.51 -39.76 -0.37
C ALA A 469 37.70 -38.51 -0.74
N PHE A 470 37.29 -37.72 0.26
CA PHE A 470 36.61 -36.44 0.06
C PHE A 470 37.47 -35.45 -0.74
N LEU A 471 38.73 -35.24 -0.34
CA LEU A 471 39.65 -34.34 -1.04
C LEU A 471 39.91 -34.78 -2.49
N ASN A 472 40.04 -36.08 -2.74
CA ASN A 472 40.21 -36.61 -4.09
C ASN A 472 38.94 -36.40 -4.93
N SER A 473 37.75 -36.51 -4.34
CA SER A 473 36.49 -36.17 -4.99
C SER A 473 36.44 -34.69 -5.37
N VAL A 474 36.77 -33.79 -4.44
CA VAL A 474 36.83 -32.33 -4.67
C VAL A 474 37.78 -32.00 -5.82
N ARG A 475 38.99 -32.57 -5.83
CA ARG A 475 39.98 -32.36 -6.90
C ARG A 475 39.48 -32.89 -8.24
N SER A 476 38.88 -34.08 -8.25
CA SER A 476 38.30 -34.69 -9.47
C SER A 476 37.21 -33.80 -10.07
N ASP A 477 36.30 -33.28 -9.25
CA ASP A 477 35.23 -32.38 -9.67
C ASP A 477 35.78 -31.08 -10.28
N LEU A 478 36.77 -30.47 -9.62
CA LEU A 478 37.43 -29.26 -10.14
C LEU A 478 38.15 -29.53 -11.47
N SER A 479 38.90 -30.63 -11.58
CA SER A 479 39.57 -30.99 -12.84
C SER A 479 38.58 -31.22 -13.99
N ARG A 480 37.45 -31.89 -13.73
CA ARG A 480 36.39 -32.06 -14.73
C ARG A 480 35.83 -30.73 -15.19
N LEU A 481 35.67 -29.78 -14.27
CA LEU A 481 35.20 -28.44 -14.59
C LEU A 481 36.22 -27.66 -15.43
N GLU A 482 37.51 -27.73 -15.08
CA GLU A 482 38.60 -27.13 -15.89
C GLU A 482 38.57 -27.68 -17.31
N ASP A 483 38.49 -29.00 -17.48
CA ASP A 483 38.46 -29.64 -18.79
C ASP A 483 37.23 -29.24 -19.61
N CYS A 484 36.09 -29.02 -18.95
CA CYS A 484 34.88 -28.52 -19.59
C CYS A 484 35.01 -27.05 -20.01
N ALA A 485 35.53 -26.19 -19.13
CA ALA A 485 35.80 -24.78 -19.41
C ALA A 485 36.77 -24.61 -20.60
N ARG A 486 37.90 -25.35 -20.59
CA ARG A 486 38.88 -25.32 -21.70
C ARG A 486 38.25 -25.75 -23.03
N ARG A 487 37.39 -26.77 -23.01
CA ARG A 487 36.67 -27.23 -24.21
C ARG A 487 35.68 -26.19 -24.73
N GLN A 488 35.05 -25.43 -23.85
CA GLN A 488 34.15 -24.36 -24.24
C GLN A 488 34.90 -23.18 -24.86
N ILE A 489 35.97 -22.71 -24.21
CA ILE A 489 36.83 -21.64 -24.73
C ILE A 489 37.42 -22.03 -26.10
N ALA A 490 37.85 -23.28 -26.26
CA ALA A 490 38.36 -23.77 -27.54
C ALA A 490 37.30 -23.72 -28.65
N ARG A 491 36.04 -24.05 -28.35
CA ARG A 491 34.92 -23.95 -29.32
C ARG A 491 34.60 -22.50 -29.68
N GLU A 492 34.57 -21.61 -28.70
CA GLU A 492 34.31 -20.18 -28.92
C GLU A 492 35.43 -19.52 -29.74
N ALA A 493 36.69 -19.92 -29.52
CA ALA A 493 37.84 -19.50 -30.31
C ALA A 493 37.78 -19.99 -31.77
N GLU A 494 37.37 -21.25 -31.98
CA GLU A 494 37.16 -21.81 -33.33
C GLU A 494 36.04 -21.10 -34.10
N GLU A 495 35.00 -20.61 -33.42
CA GLU A 495 33.90 -19.87 -34.04
C GLU A 495 34.27 -18.41 -34.38
N THR A 496 35.25 -17.84 -33.69
CA THR A 496 35.61 -16.41 -33.80
C THR A 496 36.92 -16.14 -34.57
N ASP A 497 37.62 -17.18 -35.03
CA ASP A 497 38.97 -17.10 -35.60
C ASP A 497 40.00 -16.41 -34.67
N GLU A 498 39.74 -16.36 -33.35
CA GLU A 498 40.66 -15.79 -32.35
C GLU A 498 41.57 -16.87 -31.74
N GLU A 499 42.81 -16.51 -31.37
CA GLU A 499 43.71 -17.45 -30.69
C GLU A 499 43.20 -17.76 -29.26
N PRO A 500 43.05 -19.04 -28.88
CA PRO A 500 42.54 -19.40 -27.56
C PRO A 500 43.51 -18.95 -26.46
N LEU A 501 43.02 -18.15 -25.51
CA LEU A 501 43.77 -17.71 -24.34
C LEU A 501 44.18 -18.93 -23.49
N GLN A 502 45.46 -19.30 -23.52
CA GLN A 502 45.96 -20.54 -22.90
C GLN A 502 46.00 -20.51 -21.35
N ASN A 503 45.73 -19.38 -20.71
CA ASN A 503 45.98 -19.17 -19.28
C ASN A 503 44.77 -18.66 -18.46
N ILE A 504 43.54 -18.93 -18.89
CA ILE A 504 42.35 -18.54 -18.10
C ILE A 504 42.25 -19.46 -16.87
N ARG A 505 42.28 -18.87 -15.66
CA ARG A 505 42.01 -19.62 -14.42
C ARG A 505 40.50 -19.77 -14.25
N LEU A 506 40.05 -20.90 -13.70
CA LEU A 506 38.64 -21.10 -13.34
C LEU A 506 38.07 -19.97 -12.48
N ALA A 507 38.90 -19.41 -11.59
CA ALA A 507 38.51 -18.33 -10.69
C ALA A 507 38.20 -17.01 -11.42
N ASP A 508 38.70 -16.84 -12.65
CA ASP A 508 38.53 -15.61 -13.44
C ASP A 508 37.28 -15.67 -14.33
N MET A 509 36.64 -16.83 -14.47
CA MET A 509 35.45 -16.98 -15.31
C MET A 509 34.17 -16.61 -14.56
N PRO A 510 33.21 -15.92 -15.22
CA PRO A 510 31.88 -15.70 -14.67
C PRO A 510 31.23 -17.03 -14.27
N ILE A 511 30.61 -17.06 -13.10
CA ILE A 511 29.96 -18.29 -12.61
C ILE A 511 28.84 -18.70 -13.58
N GLU A 512 28.12 -17.75 -14.18
CA GLU A 512 27.02 -18.04 -15.11
C GLU A 512 27.48 -18.72 -16.42
N SER A 513 28.74 -18.57 -16.84
CA SER A 513 29.24 -19.14 -18.10
C SER A 513 29.74 -20.58 -17.96
N LEU A 514 29.86 -21.08 -16.74
CA LEU A 514 30.35 -22.44 -16.48
C LEU A 514 29.26 -23.49 -16.72
N PRO A 515 29.57 -24.63 -17.35
CA PRO A 515 28.59 -25.68 -17.58
C PRO A 515 28.09 -26.28 -16.27
N TYR A 516 26.80 -26.62 -16.23
CA TYR A 516 26.23 -27.41 -15.13
C TYR A 516 26.66 -28.86 -15.30
N LEU A 517 27.43 -29.38 -14.36
CA LEU A 517 27.82 -30.79 -14.32
C LEU A 517 26.87 -31.55 -13.40
N ASP A 518 26.43 -32.73 -13.84
CA ASP A 518 25.54 -33.56 -13.06
C ASP A 518 26.22 -33.95 -11.73
N ASN A 519 25.60 -33.55 -10.63
CA ASN A 519 26.19 -33.51 -9.31
C ASN A 519 25.97 -34.84 -8.58
N ASN A 520 26.71 -35.88 -8.95
CA ASN A 520 26.78 -37.06 -8.10
C ASN A 520 27.41 -36.66 -6.74
N GLY A 521 26.63 -36.72 -5.65
CA GLY A 521 27.11 -36.50 -4.29
C GLY A 521 26.22 -35.60 -3.45
N ILE A 522 26.82 -34.94 -2.45
CA ILE A 522 26.13 -33.99 -1.57
C ILE A 522 25.76 -32.75 -2.38
N GLU A 523 24.48 -32.38 -2.35
CA GLU A 523 24.00 -31.09 -2.85
C GLU A 523 23.97 -30.08 -1.71
N PHE A 524 24.23 -28.82 -2.04
CA PHE A 524 24.23 -27.72 -1.08
C PHE A 524 23.17 -26.70 -1.46
N GLU A 525 22.61 -26.04 -0.45
CA GLU A 525 21.86 -24.81 -0.68
C GLU A 525 22.81 -23.70 -1.17
N PRO A 526 22.32 -22.72 -1.97
CA PRO A 526 23.14 -21.61 -2.45
C PRO A 526 23.74 -20.75 -1.33
N ILE A 527 23.15 -20.81 -0.13
CA ILE A 527 23.56 -20.08 1.07
C ILE A 527 23.89 -21.10 2.16
N LEU A 528 25.12 -21.09 2.65
CA LEU A 528 25.56 -21.93 3.76
C LEU A 528 25.65 -21.14 5.06
N LYS A 529 25.23 -21.77 6.16
CA LYS A 529 25.38 -21.24 7.52
C LYS A 529 26.84 -21.18 7.92
N TYR A 530 27.58 -22.28 7.74
CA TYR A 530 29.01 -22.30 8.02
C TYR A 530 29.76 -23.31 7.16
N VAL A 531 31.06 -23.05 7.01
CA VAL A 531 32.06 -23.95 6.45
C VAL A 531 33.23 -24.05 7.41
N ASN A 532 33.50 -25.24 7.93
CA ASN A 532 34.59 -25.51 8.87
C ASN A 532 35.61 -26.46 8.22
N ILE A 533 36.85 -25.98 8.10
CA ILE A 533 37.94 -26.68 7.42
C ILE A 533 39.06 -26.95 8.43
N PRO A 534 39.38 -28.22 8.72
CA PRO A 534 40.41 -28.59 9.68
C PRO A 534 41.81 -28.30 9.15
N PHE A 535 42.77 -28.38 10.05
CA PHE A 535 44.18 -28.45 9.70
C PHE A 535 44.49 -29.76 8.97
N PHE A 536 45.15 -29.64 7.81
CA PHE A 536 45.62 -30.78 7.04
C PHE A 536 47.09 -31.07 7.35
N THR A 537 47.38 -32.29 7.82
CA THR A 537 48.76 -32.75 8.00
C THR A 537 49.40 -33.04 6.65
N GLY A 538 50.67 -32.69 6.48
CA GLY A 538 51.47 -33.17 5.35
C GLY A 538 52.94 -32.76 5.45
N ARG A 539 53.70 -33.01 4.38
CA ARG A 539 55.16 -32.79 4.39
C ARG A 539 55.50 -31.31 4.51
N LEU A 540 56.55 -31.01 5.27
CA LEU A 540 57.11 -29.66 5.39
C LEU A 540 57.55 -29.15 4.01
N GLY A 541 57.13 -27.94 3.65
CA GLY A 541 57.49 -27.27 2.39
C GLY A 541 56.51 -27.50 1.22
N GLU A 542 55.52 -28.38 1.35
CA GLU A 542 54.45 -28.50 0.35
C GLU A 542 53.40 -27.40 0.54
N LYS A 543 53.11 -26.65 -0.54
CA LYS A 543 52.05 -25.65 -0.57
C LYS A 543 50.70 -26.32 -0.24
N ARG A 544 50.02 -25.82 0.79
CA ARG A 544 48.69 -26.27 1.18
C ARG A 544 47.66 -25.54 0.33
N THR A 545 46.84 -26.31 -0.39
CA THR A 545 45.78 -25.76 -1.25
C THR A 545 44.41 -26.37 -0.93
N GLU A 546 44.33 -27.24 0.08
CA GLU A 546 43.13 -28.01 0.40
C GLU A 546 41.95 -27.09 0.76
N ALA A 547 42.16 -26.11 1.63
CA ALA A 547 41.12 -25.14 2.00
C ALA A 547 40.63 -24.33 0.78
N VAL A 548 41.57 -23.89 -0.06
CA VAL A 548 41.27 -23.16 -1.29
C VAL A 548 40.48 -24.02 -2.27
N SER A 549 40.90 -25.27 -2.49
CA SER A 549 40.19 -26.21 -3.36
C SER A 549 38.77 -26.49 -2.86
N ILE A 550 38.57 -26.65 -1.54
CA ILE A 550 37.23 -26.88 -0.98
C ILE A 550 36.33 -25.66 -1.21
N LEU A 551 36.81 -24.44 -0.93
CA LEU A 551 36.02 -23.22 -1.12
C LEU A 551 35.74 -22.94 -2.60
N GLN A 552 36.71 -23.18 -3.49
CA GLN A 552 36.49 -23.11 -4.94
C GLN A 552 35.49 -24.15 -5.43
N TRP A 553 35.55 -25.38 -4.91
CA TRP A 553 34.57 -26.41 -5.24
C TRP A 553 33.17 -26.03 -4.77
N LEU A 554 33.01 -25.50 -3.57
CA LEU A 554 31.72 -24.99 -3.10
C LEU A 554 31.19 -23.88 -4.00
N LYS A 555 32.02 -22.86 -4.28
CA LYS A 555 31.63 -21.69 -5.07
C LYS A 555 31.30 -22.06 -6.52
N ILE A 556 32.25 -22.70 -7.18
CA ILE A 556 32.26 -22.83 -8.64
C ILE A 556 31.50 -24.10 -9.06
N TYR A 557 31.77 -25.24 -8.40
CA TYR A 557 31.18 -26.53 -8.78
C TYR A 557 29.80 -26.73 -8.12
N LYS A 558 29.69 -26.45 -6.82
CA LYS A 558 28.43 -26.60 -6.06
C LYS A 558 27.53 -25.36 -6.09
N ARG A 559 27.97 -24.26 -6.73
CA ARG A 559 27.19 -23.02 -6.93
C ARG A 559 26.74 -22.37 -5.63
N VAL A 560 27.53 -22.54 -4.57
CA VAL A 560 27.33 -21.79 -3.32
C VAL A 560 27.69 -20.34 -3.57
N LYS A 561 26.71 -19.45 -3.42
CA LYS A 561 26.85 -18.01 -3.62
C LYS A 561 27.32 -17.32 -2.34
N ARG A 562 26.93 -17.86 -1.18
CA ARG A 562 27.14 -17.22 0.11
C ARG A 562 27.51 -18.19 1.22
N VAL A 563 28.45 -17.81 2.07
CA VAL A 563 28.74 -18.53 3.32
C VAL A 563 28.75 -17.54 4.48
N PHE A 564 27.90 -17.73 5.47
CA PHE A 564 27.83 -16.83 6.64
C PHE A 564 29.10 -16.88 7.48
N GLU A 565 29.57 -18.08 7.81
CA GLU A 565 30.76 -18.28 8.65
C GLU A 565 31.76 -19.22 8.00
N ILE A 566 33.01 -18.77 7.88
CA ILE A 566 34.12 -19.59 7.41
C ILE A 566 35.16 -19.69 8.51
N THR A 567 35.44 -20.92 8.92
CA THR A 567 36.50 -21.26 9.87
C THR A 567 37.51 -22.15 9.19
N VAL A 568 38.78 -21.71 9.15
CA VAL A 568 39.89 -22.47 8.54
C VAL A 568 41.02 -22.57 9.54
N ASP A 569 41.35 -23.79 9.96
CA ASP A 569 42.51 -24.05 10.81
C ASP A 569 43.78 -24.16 9.94
N ASP A 570 44.38 -23.00 9.63
CA ASP A 570 45.51 -22.89 8.70
C ASP A 570 46.82 -23.42 9.31
N CYS A 571 47.74 -23.85 8.44
CA CYS A 571 49.02 -24.41 8.85
C CYS A 571 49.96 -23.33 9.38
N ARG A 572 50.44 -23.47 10.63
CA ARG A 572 51.41 -22.52 11.20
C ARG A 572 52.79 -22.54 10.54
N TYR A 573 53.19 -23.69 9.99
CA TYR A 573 54.51 -23.87 9.39
C TYR A 573 54.54 -23.58 7.88
N CYS A 574 53.38 -23.65 7.23
CA CYS A 574 53.22 -23.39 5.81
C CYS A 574 51.84 -22.74 5.60
N PRO A 575 51.64 -21.51 6.09
CA PRO A 575 50.35 -20.83 5.99
C PRO A 575 49.98 -20.60 4.53
N SER A 576 48.67 -20.57 4.27
CA SER A 576 48.15 -20.21 2.95
C SER A 576 48.63 -18.81 2.57
N THR A 577 48.95 -18.56 1.29
CA THR A 577 49.37 -17.22 0.83
C THR A 577 48.19 -16.24 0.82
N GLU A 578 48.42 -14.92 0.80
CA GLU A 578 47.29 -13.96 0.83
C GLU A 578 46.49 -14.06 -0.46
N GLU A 579 47.18 -14.28 -1.57
CA GLU A 579 46.62 -14.48 -2.89
C GLU A 579 45.71 -15.71 -2.94
N ASP A 580 46.12 -16.80 -2.28
CA ASP A 580 45.30 -18.01 -2.17
C ASP A 580 44.02 -17.76 -1.36
N ILE A 581 44.13 -17.04 -0.24
CA ILE A 581 42.97 -16.68 0.60
C ILE A 581 42.03 -15.75 -0.15
N GLU A 582 42.57 -14.72 -0.82
CA GLU A 582 41.80 -13.80 -1.64
C GLU A 582 41.00 -14.56 -2.70
N MET A 583 41.66 -15.42 -3.46
CA MET A 583 41.04 -16.24 -4.50
C MET A 583 39.95 -17.17 -3.96
N ALA A 584 40.13 -17.71 -2.75
CA ALA A 584 39.18 -18.60 -2.11
C ALA A 584 37.92 -17.87 -1.61
N LEU A 585 38.08 -16.65 -1.08
CA LEU A 585 36.97 -15.86 -0.50
C LEU A 585 36.24 -14.97 -1.51
N GLN A 586 36.88 -14.68 -2.65
CA GLN A 586 36.31 -13.82 -3.68
C GLN A 586 34.91 -14.29 -4.10
N ASP A 587 33.95 -13.36 -4.10
CA ASP A 587 32.54 -13.53 -4.48
C ASP A 587 31.72 -14.50 -3.61
N LEU A 588 32.22 -14.93 -2.46
CA LEU A 588 31.53 -15.89 -1.57
C LEU A 588 30.68 -15.21 -0.47
N GLY A 589 30.60 -13.87 -0.44
CA GLY A 589 29.69 -13.12 0.44
C GLY A 589 29.82 -13.41 1.94
N VAL A 590 31.06 -13.44 2.44
CA VAL A 590 31.38 -13.91 3.81
C VAL A 590 31.07 -12.85 4.88
N GLU A 591 30.29 -13.20 5.90
CA GLU A 591 29.96 -12.30 7.02
C GLU A 591 30.87 -12.49 8.24
N HIS A 592 31.31 -13.73 8.51
CA HIS A 592 32.15 -14.11 9.64
C HIS A 592 33.36 -14.89 9.13
N LEU A 593 34.57 -14.38 9.40
CA LEU A 593 35.80 -15.00 8.96
C LEU A 593 36.72 -15.31 10.16
N ASP A 594 36.95 -16.60 10.39
CA ASP A 594 37.95 -17.15 11.30
C ASP A 594 39.00 -17.96 10.52
N TRP A 595 39.87 -17.25 9.79
CA TRP A 595 41.01 -17.87 9.13
C TRP A 595 42.22 -17.84 10.06
N ARG A 596 42.63 -18.99 10.58
CA ARG A 596 43.69 -19.12 11.62
C ARG A 596 45.11 -18.95 11.11
N ARG A 597 45.31 -17.99 10.22
CA ARG A 597 46.60 -17.58 9.68
C ARG A 597 47.20 -16.46 10.54
N THR A 598 48.47 -16.62 10.87
CA THR A 598 49.24 -15.58 11.57
C THR A 598 49.49 -14.36 10.68
N ASP A 599 49.38 -13.18 11.28
CA ASP A 599 49.75 -11.88 10.72
C ASP A 599 49.08 -11.57 9.36
N LEU A 600 47.84 -12.02 9.18
CA LEU A 600 47.04 -11.82 7.98
C LEU A 600 46.81 -10.32 7.67
N SER A 601 47.04 -9.89 6.42
CA SER A 601 46.82 -8.52 5.99
C SER A 601 45.33 -8.15 5.88
N ILE A 602 44.96 -7.00 6.44
CA ILE A 602 43.61 -6.43 6.28
C ILE A 602 43.35 -6.01 4.84
N ALA A 603 44.36 -5.52 4.11
CA ALA A 603 44.20 -5.06 2.74
C ALA A 603 43.75 -6.19 1.80
N SER A 604 44.22 -7.41 2.04
CA SER A 604 43.81 -8.60 1.30
C SER A 604 42.36 -8.97 1.57
N ILE A 605 41.95 -8.98 2.85
CA ILE A 605 40.57 -9.28 3.24
C ILE A 605 39.59 -8.21 2.73
N ALA A 606 39.95 -6.92 2.84
CA ALA A 606 39.11 -5.81 2.38
C ALA A 606 38.82 -5.84 0.87
N ARG A 607 39.71 -6.46 0.09
CA ARG A 607 39.54 -6.61 -1.36
C ARG A 607 38.43 -7.60 -1.71
N VAL A 608 38.26 -8.66 -0.93
CA VAL A 608 37.43 -9.82 -1.29
C VAL A 608 36.19 -10.03 -0.42
N ALA A 609 36.22 -9.59 0.85
CA ALA A 609 35.15 -9.79 1.82
C ALA A 609 34.51 -8.45 2.23
N LYS A 610 33.73 -7.86 1.31
CA LYS A 610 33.14 -6.51 1.49
C LYS A 610 32.01 -6.48 2.54
N ASP A 611 31.32 -7.61 2.73
CA ASP A 611 30.19 -7.74 3.64
C ASP A 611 30.58 -8.31 5.02
N LEU A 612 31.88 -8.31 5.33
CA LEU A 612 32.42 -8.86 6.55
C LEU A 612 31.96 -8.05 7.77
N LYS A 613 31.38 -8.73 8.75
CA LYS A 613 30.93 -8.15 10.04
C LYS A 613 31.77 -8.60 11.20
N THR A 614 32.25 -9.84 11.17
CA THR A 614 33.09 -10.42 12.22
C THR A 614 34.40 -10.94 11.63
N LEU A 615 35.53 -10.50 12.20
CA LEU A 615 36.86 -10.92 11.78
C LEU A 615 37.67 -11.42 12.98
N HIS A 616 38.35 -12.55 12.80
CA HIS A 616 39.34 -13.07 13.74
C HIS A 616 40.73 -12.91 13.13
N LEU A 617 41.63 -12.24 13.85
CA LEU A 617 43.03 -12.06 13.48
C LEU A 617 43.91 -12.79 14.49
N TYR A 618 44.98 -13.41 14.00
CA TYR A 618 45.93 -14.14 14.82
C TYR A 618 47.29 -13.47 14.72
N SER A 619 47.79 -12.92 15.82
CA SER A 619 49.09 -12.25 15.86
C SER A 619 50.17 -13.21 16.31
N SER A 620 51.29 -13.23 15.59
CA SER A 620 52.54 -13.88 16.04
C SER A 620 53.30 -13.05 17.10
N GLY A 621 52.85 -11.82 17.38
CA GLY A 621 53.60 -10.80 18.10
C GLY A 621 54.38 -9.84 17.19
N SER A 622 54.26 -9.97 15.86
CA SER A 622 54.84 -9.03 14.90
C SER A 622 54.22 -7.64 15.04
N LEU A 623 55.03 -6.66 15.47
CA LEU A 623 54.59 -5.26 15.57
C LEU A 623 54.17 -4.70 14.21
N ALA A 624 54.82 -5.13 13.12
CA ALA A 624 54.46 -4.67 11.77
C ALA A 624 53.02 -5.06 11.38
N ALA A 625 52.58 -6.26 11.76
CA ALA A 625 51.22 -6.71 11.51
C ALA A 625 50.21 -5.90 12.34
N ILE A 626 50.51 -5.69 13.63
CA ILE A 626 49.67 -4.90 14.53
C ILE A 626 49.58 -3.44 14.06
N ASP A 627 50.71 -2.83 13.69
CA ASP A 627 50.77 -1.46 13.16
C ASP A 627 49.98 -1.35 11.85
N HIS A 628 50.05 -2.36 10.98
CA HIS A 628 49.23 -2.43 9.76
C HIS A 628 47.74 -2.49 10.09
N TRP A 629 47.35 -3.35 11.02
CA TRP A 629 45.94 -3.51 11.43
C TRP A 629 45.37 -2.25 12.06
N LEU A 630 46.14 -1.58 12.92
CA LEU A 630 45.73 -0.37 13.64
C LEU A 630 45.98 0.92 12.84
N GLY A 631 46.63 0.80 11.68
CA GLY A 631 46.91 1.91 10.79
C GLY A 631 45.64 2.49 10.14
N PRO A 632 45.73 3.66 9.50
CA PRO A 632 44.59 4.33 8.86
C PRO A 632 43.89 3.49 7.78
N GLN A 633 44.62 2.60 7.11
CA GLN A 633 44.15 1.68 6.06
C GLN A 633 43.99 0.24 6.56
N GLY A 634 44.07 0.02 7.88
CA GLY A 634 43.88 -1.27 8.51
C GLY A 634 42.40 -1.54 8.75
N ILE A 635 42.05 -1.96 9.97
CA ILE A 635 40.70 -2.40 10.36
C ILE A 635 39.61 -1.38 10.00
N ASN A 636 39.92 -0.07 10.05
CA ASN A 636 38.97 0.99 9.72
C ASN A 636 38.51 0.98 8.25
N SER A 637 39.20 0.27 7.35
CA SER A 637 38.76 0.07 5.98
C SER A 637 37.59 -0.92 5.85
N LEU A 638 37.30 -1.68 6.91
CA LEU A 638 36.23 -2.67 6.98
C LEU A 638 35.06 -2.15 7.83
N LYS A 639 33.82 -2.52 7.47
CA LYS A 639 32.62 -2.19 8.26
C LYS A 639 32.31 -3.29 9.27
N LEU A 640 33.26 -3.57 10.16
CA LEU A 640 33.12 -4.63 11.16
C LEU A 640 32.20 -4.22 12.31
N GLU A 641 31.38 -5.17 12.76
CA GLU A 641 30.63 -5.09 14.02
C GLU A 641 31.47 -5.64 15.19
N ARG A 642 32.29 -6.68 14.92
CA ARG A 642 33.13 -7.36 15.92
C ARG A 642 34.50 -7.71 15.34
N LEU A 643 35.53 -7.52 16.16
CA LEU A 643 36.90 -7.91 15.86
C LEU A 643 37.46 -8.70 17.04
N TYR A 644 38.05 -9.86 16.75
CA TYR A 644 38.77 -10.67 17.72
C TYR A 644 40.24 -10.73 17.33
N ILE A 645 41.13 -10.32 18.23
CA ILE A 645 42.58 -10.43 18.03
C ILE A 645 43.10 -11.49 19.02
N HIS A 646 43.61 -12.58 18.47
CA HIS A 646 44.18 -13.70 19.19
C HIS A 646 45.70 -13.57 19.19
N ILE A 647 46.32 -13.55 20.36
CA ILE A 647 47.79 -13.50 20.48
C ILE A 647 48.30 -14.94 20.61
N ILE A 648 49.00 -15.43 19.60
CA ILE A 648 49.60 -16.77 19.62
C ILE A 648 50.92 -16.66 20.37
N GLN A 649 50.96 -17.23 21.57
CA GLN A 649 52.22 -17.43 22.27
C GLN A 649 53.03 -18.49 21.53
N ALA A 650 54.24 -18.14 21.09
CA ALA A 650 55.19 -19.13 20.65
C ALA A 650 55.45 -20.07 21.83
N SER A 651 54.81 -21.24 21.84
CA SER A 651 55.26 -22.34 22.67
C SER A 651 56.65 -22.67 22.16
N THR A 652 57.68 -22.12 22.82
CA THR A 652 59.09 -22.46 22.58
C THR A 652 59.10 -23.97 22.45
N PRO A 653 59.42 -24.52 21.25
CA PRO A 653 59.59 -25.95 21.17
C PRO A 653 60.63 -26.26 22.24
N LEU A 654 60.25 -27.08 23.22
CA LEU A 654 61.22 -27.70 24.11
C LEU A 654 62.18 -28.40 23.16
N MET A 655 63.28 -27.73 22.82
CA MET A 655 64.41 -28.33 22.16
C MET A 655 64.82 -29.43 23.11
N THR A 656 64.30 -30.64 22.87
CA THR A 656 64.88 -31.82 23.46
C THR A 656 66.35 -31.75 23.05
N PRO A 657 67.27 -31.58 24.00
CA PRO A 657 68.68 -31.49 23.66
C PRO A 657 68.98 -32.72 22.82
N SER A 658 69.48 -32.49 21.62
CA SER A 658 69.96 -33.52 20.72
C SER A 658 70.85 -34.45 21.54
N VAL A 659 70.36 -35.67 21.80
CA VAL A 659 71.18 -36.75 22.32
C VAL A 659 72.11 -37.15 21.18
N THR A 660 73.14 -36.33 20.95
CA THR A 660 74.36 -36.76 20.28
C THR A 660 75.19 -37.48 21.33
N GLY A 661 74.75 -38.69 21.68
CA GLY A 661 75.53 -39.68 22.40
C GLY A 661 75.95 -40.76 21.41
N TYR A 662 76.94 -40.45 20.58
CA TYR A 662 77.86 -41.48 20.12
C TYR A 662 78.77 -41.80 21.30
N ASP A 663 78.67 -43.01 21.84
CA ASP A 663 79.79 -43.69 22.49
C ASP A 663 79.57 -45.21 22.40
N ASN A 664 80.50 -45.85 21.68
CA ASN A 664 80.79 -47.27 21.44
C ASN A 664 79.90 -48.10 20.50
#